data_AF-A0A947HG82-F1
#
_entry.id   AF-A0A947HG82-F1
#
_cell.length_a   1.000
_cell.length_b   1.000
_cell.length_c   1.000
_cell.angle_alpha   90.00
_cell.angle_beta   90.00
_cell.angle_gamma   90.00
#
_symmetry.space_group_name_H-M   'P 1'
#
loop_
_entity.id
_entity.type
_entity.pdbx_description
1 polymer ?
#
loop_
_entity_poly.entity_id
_entity_poly.type
_entity_poly.pdbx_seq_one_letter_code
_entity_poly.pdbx_strand_id
1 'polypeptide(L)'
;MNLAASIAQGDLTQSTPGHAQEGFLSLQAGFLPLQPPLTHLPDSHLAWDQLASVLPSVVEQGAVTASVQDLPHFGSSEAELPPEYLCRAASLLGILAHTCIREQETRLRLKAQTGSHLPEHLNQAWEAVCQRLGRPGAGMTYSDLILYNWRLKDPDQPRKVENLQLMIPVYGSPEERIFYMTMAEMHDVASRSLPALLSLEKCRKEKNTEGLDSALYELQACLQTMTYDSLLKIDPNPYSAHHVDQLVWAKTVAPFAFPIRAGELGLSGGGSPVFHCLDLLFQRKDYQSQIGQELLHLRNWMPPELLAFLQAVNALQLPQFVQEYGSLSQQNLYRQTFEAYAGERGWLGLHRLKVYGFMEVGFKAGRTQTNGGFTGEVEMRSWEALDQSINTSRLERKSAPPVGRCPFAQHKATAATPQPESPVKHVQLDLKDQGLSYQTGDRLGVFPLNSETLVAKTLQALNASGQEMIELNGVWRTAWSEIQPEATPAESVSLKRFLARAKLRPLLRPVGKALYQLSRSPQLHQILESRSEDQYELWQIFELLKGENFDLRRLCKAKAWQPESLAKLMPPERFRVYSISSAGDLLTPAEEVHLTIGQLKYQSQTPEPVQQYGTASQFLSSTPSEPIPVQVVRPSRFRLPTDPERPLVMFAGGTGISPFRGFWQSRQTTRLNQPDWLFLGIQSPEHLYYQEELEDAVSKGKLQVRAAFSRSELCLTWNPAAQQFAFEAGEKMRIQALMQTPENAAVLWQLLRPESEGGKGGYFYICGQTHFAHSVIASLKAILAKHLPESPGSENEAVLNYFRKWVADGRLMMDIFTTFAPANSPGVTDYQVYDNSDVLLHNTPQNGYWMVIQGQVYDLSEFMYLHPGGERLIRTNAGLDATSSYEQVEHHLNSEVHALLDLYKIGKIRRLNFGDKWGVAVVPHSHQRLETAAVAATGMVYLSLHDAYRHWMRYIYTVVESENALRNNLSLKQAALTAHDGSQYLNFIKASLLLEVQQLFLENYLPQLTGAKLHFLWCITIGLCDAQAQVTHLQAELHTVAESPHAQRAREKIAQLSVYLDSAENLAESQLQLSQELAHLQRASLRFIQSLKLKLSGGLKAFEKYEQAVMEKGRQALMEALLSVPVLLERYYEDLSQEWEDL
;
A
#
# COMPACT_ATOMS: atom_id res chain seq x y z
N MET A 1 -20.41 30.55 19.11
CA MET A 1 -20.88 29.46 20.00
C MET A 1 -19.65 28.72 20.52
N ASN A 2 -19.67 28.19 21.74
CA ASN A 2 -18.56 27.39 22.29
C ASN A 2 -18.82 25.88 22.05
N LEU A 3 -17.82 25.00 22.17
CA LEU A 3 -17.97 23.59 21.76
C LEU A 3 -19.09 22.87 22.53
N ALA A 4 -19.15 23.07 23.86
CA ALA A 4 -20.21 22.51 24.69
C ALA A 4 -21.61 22.96 24.24
N ALA A 5 -21.77 24.23 23.87
CA ALA A 5 -23.04 24.74 23.37
C ALA A 5 -23.41 24.18 22.00
N SER A 6 -22.44 23.96 21.10
CA SER A 6 -22.70 23.34 19.79
C SER A 6 -23.11 21.86 19.93
N ILE A 7 -22.45 21.10 20.81
CA ILE A 7 -22.83 19.72 21.11
C ILE A 7 -24.20 19.67 21.78
N ALA A 8 -24.44 20.49 22.81
CA ALA A 8 -25.73 20.54 23.49
C ALA A 8 -26.87 20.94 22.55
N GLN A 9 -26.63 21.86 21.60
CA GLN A 9 -27.60 22.18 20.56
C GLN A 9 -27.87 20.98 19.65
N GLY A 10 -26.83 20.24 19.25
CA GLY A 10 -26.96 19.02 18.45
C GLY A 10 -27.68 17.87 19.17
N ASP A 11 -27.50 17.74 20.49
CA ASP A 11 -28.23 16.78 21.33
C ASP A 11 -29.71 17.20 21.47
N LEU A 12 -29.98 18.49 21.65
CA LEU A 12 -31.34 19.04 21.74
C LEU A 12 -32.11 18.87 20.43
N THR A 13 -31.48 19.14 19.28
CA THR A 13 -32.12 18.95 17.97
C THR A 13 -32.40 17.47 17.70
N GLN A 14 -31.50 16.56 18.09
CA GLN A 14 -31.71 15.11 17.91
C GLN A 14 -32.73 14.49 18.87
N SER A 15 -32.95 15.09 20.04
CA SER A 15 -33.89 14.59 21.05
C SER A 15 -35.30 15.15 20.92
N THR A 16 -35.50 16.17 20.09
CA THR A 16 -36.80 16.80 19.88
C THR A 16 -37.56 16.11 18.74
N PRO A 17 -38.74 15.50 19.01
CA PRO A 17 -39.55 14.87 17.96
C PRO A 17 -39.89 15.84 16.83
N GLY A 18 -39.66 15.46 15.57
CA GLY A 18 -39.94 16.28 14.38
C GLY A 18 -38.80 17.18 13.88
N HIS A 19 -37.61 17.17 14.51
CA HIS A 19 -36.44 17.87 13.98
C HIS A 19 -35.61 16.97 13.05
N ALA A 20 -35.98 16.88 11.78
CA ALA A 20 -35.15 16.24 10.76
C ALA A 20 -34.32 17.27 10.02
N GLN A 21 -33.27 17.75 10.69
CA GLN A 21 -32.20 18.47 10.03
C GLN A 21 -31.01 17.54 9.86
N GLU A 22 -30.30 17.69 8.76
CA GLU A 22 -28.97 17.09 8.66
C GLU A 22 -28.02 17.77 9.65
N GLY A 23 -27.03 17.03 10.17
CA GLY A 23 -25.95 17.63 10.98
C GLY A 23 -25.84 17.13 12.42
N PHE A 24 -25.91 15.81 12.60
CA PHE A 24 -25.81 15.15 13.91
C PHE A 24 -24.50 15.46 14.59
N LEU A 25 -24.60 15.84 15.84
CA LEU A 25 -23.47 15.97 16.74
C LEU A 25 -23.94 15.62 18.15
N SER A 26 -23.43 14.52 18.70
CA SER A 26 -23.68 14.10 20.07
C SER A 26 -22.44 13.50 20.71
N LEU A 27 -22.32 13.55 22.04
CA LEU A 27 -21.20 12.88 22.73
C LEU A 27 -21.23 11.36 22.56
N GLN A 28 -22.42 10.77 22.43
CA GLN A 28 -22.59 9.32 22.35
C GLN A 28 -22.35 8.76 20.95
N ALA A 29 -22.82 9.45 19.89
CA ALA A 29 -22.78 8.94 18.52
C ALA A 29 -21.87 9.77 17.59
N GLY A 30 -21.29 10.88 18.07
CA GLY A 30 -20.44 11.74 17.27
C GLY A 30 -21.22 12.35 16.12
N PHE A 31 -20.74 12.11 14.90
CA PHE A 31 -21.39 12.56 13.65
C PHE A 31 -22.44 11.56 13.12
N LEU A 32 -22.63 10.42 13.78
CA LEU A 32 -23.72 9.49 13.47
C LEU A 32 -25.02 9.92 14.18
N PRO A 33 -26.19 9.54 13.65
CA PRO A 33 -27.43 9.77 14.36
C PRO A 33 -27.44 9.01 15.70
N LEU A 34 -27.96 9.67 16.75
CA LEU A 34 -28.05 9.09 18.09
C LEU A 34 -28.90 7.82 18.10
N GLN A 35 -30.08 7.89 17.47
CA GLN A 35 -30.93 6.73 17.23
C GLN A 35 -30.58 6.08 15.89
N PRO A 36 -30.73 4.75 15.74
CA PRO A 36 -30.60 4.10 14.45
C PRO A 36 -31.51 4.77 13.40
N PRO A 37 -31.06 4.92 12.15
CA PRO A 37 -31.88 5.41 11.05
C PRO A 37 -33.22 4.67 10.94
N LEU A 38 -34.28 5.40 10.60
CA LEU A 38 -35.60 4.81 10.32
C LEU A 38 -35.49 3.81 9.17
N THR A 39 -36.19 2.68 9.29
CA THR A 39 -36.13 1.55 8.34
C THR A 39 -37.25 1.54 7.30
N HIS A 40 -38.25 2.42 7.44
CA HIS A 40 -39.36 2.59 6.53
C HIS A 40 -39.85 4.03 6.55
N LEU A 41 -40.43 4.47 5.44
CA LEU A 41 -41.23 5.68 5.28
C LEU A 41 -42.68 5.42 5.72
N PRO A 42 -43.52 6.46 5.87
CA PRO A 42 -44.96 6.26 6.11
C PRO A 42 -45.61 5.44 5.00
N ASP A 43 -46.75 4.81 5.30
CA ASP A 43 -47.50 3.95 4.37
C ASP A 43 -47.77 4.62 3.01
N SER A 44 -47.95 5.95 2.99
CA SER A 44 -48.14 6.76 1.78
C SER A 44 -46.96 6.74 0.82
N HIS A 45 -45.75 6.42 1.29
CA HIS A 45 -44.49 6.46 0.53
C HIS A 45 -43.76 5.10 0.51
N LEU A 46 -44.39 4.04 1.04
CA LEU A 46 -43.76 2.73 1.21
C LEU A 46 -43.25 2.11 -0.11
N ALA A 47 -43.78 2.52 -1.26
CA ALA A 47 -43.33 2.05 -2.57
C ALA A 47 -41.84 2.36 -2.84
N TRP A 48 -41.31 3.46 -2.31
CA TRP A 48 -39.87 3.76 -2.41
C TRP A 48 -39.03 2.75 -1.63
N ASP A 49 -39.47 2.36 -0.43
CA ASP A 49 -38.81 1.33 0.37
C ASP A 49 -38.89 -0.05 -0.30
N GLN A 50 -40.05 -0.37 -0.87
CA GLN A 50 -40.28 -1.63 -1.57
C GLN A 50 -39.32 -1.75 -2.76
N LEU A 51 -39.22 -0.71 -3.60
CA LEU A 51 -38.27 -0.70 -4.71
C LEU A 51 -36.82 -0.81 -4.21
N ALA A 52 -36.44 -0.04 -3.19
CA ALA A 52 -35.11 -0.10 -2.60
C ALA A 52 -34.75 -1.49 -2.05
N SER A 53 -35.73 -2.23 -1.51
CA SER A 53 -35.51 -3.58 -0.95
C SER A 53 -35.20 -4.65 -2.00
N VAL A 54 -35.67 -4.43 -3.24
CA VAL A 54 -35.43 -5.33 -4.38
C VAL A 54 -34.47 -4.73 -5.42
N LEU A 55 -33.86 -3.58 -5.10
CA LEU A 55 -33.01 -2.82 -6.02
C LEU A 55 -31.89 -3.66 -6.63
N PRO A 56 -31.16 -4.53 -5.89
CA PRO A 56 -30.15 -5.41 -6.49
C PRO A 56 -30.68 -6.24 -7.66
N SER A 57 -31.86 -6.86 -7.51
CA SER A 57 -32.49 -7.66 -8.56
C SER A 57 -32.93 -6.81 -9.75
N VAL A 58 -33.37 -5.58 -9.50
CA VAL A 58 -33.79 -4.64 -10.57
C VAL A 58 -32.57 -4.15 -11.36
N VAL A 59 -31.44 -3.87 -10.70
CA VAL A 59 -30.17 -3.50 -11.35
C VAL A 59 -29.63 -4.68 -12.18
N GLU A 60 -29.72 -5.91 -11.68
CA GLU A 60 -29.35 -7.12 -12.43
C GLU A 60 -30.10 -7.27 -13.76
N GLN A 61 -31.34 -6.80 -13.82
CA GLN A 61 -32.20 -6.83 -15.00
C GLN A 61 -32.01 -5.59 -15.90
N GLY A 62 -31.34 -4.55 -15.40
CA GLY A 62 -31.27 -3.24 -16.08
C GLY A 62 -32.63 -2.57 -16.20
N ALA A 63 -33.51 -2.74 -15.21
CA ALA A 63 -34.90 -2.28 -15.24
C ALA A 63 -35.19 -1.14 -14.24
N VAL A 64 -34.16 -0.49 -13.71
CA VAL A 64 -34.26 0.55 -12.68
C VAL A 64 -35.00 1.77 -13.21
N THR A 65 -34.65 2.26 -14.39
CA THR A 65 -35.30 3.46 -14.96
C THR A 65 -36.78 3.22 -15.18
N ALA A 66 -37.15 2.06 -15.73
CA ALA A 66 -38.55 1.66 -15.92
C ALA A 66 -39.27 1.50 -14.57
N SER A 67 -38.66 0.81 -13.61
CA SER A 67 -39.25 0.59 -12.27
C SER A 67 -39.47 1.90 -11.52
N VAL A 68 -38.58 2.89 -11.69
CA VAL A 68 -38.76 4.23 -11.11
C VAL A 68 -39.83 5.03 -11.85
N GLN A 69 -39.94 4.90 -13.17
CA GLN A 69 -41.01 5.53 -13.95
C GLN A 69 -42.41 5.03 -13.55
N ASP A 70 -42.53 3.76 -13.20
CA ASP A 70 -43.78 3.14 -12.74
C ASP A 70 -44.17 3.51 -11.30
N LEU A 71 -43.28 4.18 -10.54
CA LEU A 71 -43.61 4.64 -9.19
C LEU A 71 -44.71 5.71 -9.23
N PRO A 72 -45.69 5.64 -8.31
CA PRO A 72 -46.66 6.72 -8.15
C PRO A 72 -46.00 8.08 -7.87
N HIS A 73 -46.69 9.15 -8.21
CA HIS A 73 -46.28 10.50 -7.80
C HIS A 73 -46.63 10.71 -6.32
N PHE A 74 -45.61 10.91 -5.48
CA PHE A 74 -45.77 11.12 -4.05
C PHE A 74 -45.59 12.60 -3.67
N GLY A 75 -46.45 13.12 -2.79
CA GLY A 75 -46.37 14.51 -2.33
C GLY A 75 -45.33 14.69 -1.22
N SER A 76 -44.52 15.75 -1.33
CA SER A 76 -43.42 16.04 -0.38
C SER A 76 -43.77 17.13 0.64
N SER A 77 -45.06 17.42 0.85
CA SER A 77 -45.50 18.40 1.85
C SER A 77 -45.27 17.90 3.28
N GLU A 78 -45.27 18.79 4.27
CA GLU A 78 -45.11 18.42 5.68
C GLU A 78 -46.22 17.48 6.17
N ALA A 79 -47.44 17.62 5.63
CA ALA A 79 -48.57 16.76 5.98
C ALA A 79 -48.46 15.33 5.39
N GLU A 80 -47.83 15.20 4.22
CA GLU A 80 -47.73 13.92 3.50
C GLU A 80 -46.46 13.14 3.87
N LEU A 81 -45.36 13.86 4.07
CA LEU A 81 -44.07 13.34 4.48
C LEU A 81 -43.58 14.13 5.70
N PRO A 82 -43.89 13.68 6.92
CA PRO A 82 -43.49 14.36 8.14
C PRO A 82 -41.97 14.56 8.24
N PRO A 83 -41.50 15.60 8.95
CA PRO A 83 -40.08 15.93 9.03
C PRO A 83 -39.19 14.72 9.37
N GLU A 84 -39.53 13.92 10.38
CA GLU A 84 -38.71 12.78 10.86
C GLU A 84 -38.29 11.76 9.78
N TYR A 85 -39.00 11.70 8.65
CA TYR A 85 -38.70 10.82 7.52
C TYR A 85 -37.78 11.44 6.45
N LEU A 86 -37.48 12.74 6.52
CA LEU A 86 -36.78 13.47 5.45
C LEU A 86 -35.38 12.93 5.17
N CYS A 87 -34.59 12.58 6.19
CA CYS A 87 -33.25 12.02 5.97
C CYS A 87 -33.31 10.65 5.27
N ARG A 88 -34.27 9.79 5.64
CA ARG A 88 -34.49 8.51 4.95
C ARG A 88 -34.93 8.74 3.50
N ALA A 89 -35.87 9.65 3.28
CA ALA A 89 -36.35 10.00 1.95
C ALA A 89 -35.21 10.55 1.07
N ALA A 90 -34.34 11.40 1.61
CA ALA A 90 -33.19 11.94 0.89
C ALA A 90 -32.19 10.84 0.47
N SER A 91 -31.87 9.90 1.37
CA SER A 91 -31.05 8.73 1.05
C SER A 91 -31.67 7.88 -0.05
N LEU A 92 -32.96 7.53 0.05
CA LEU A 92 -33.67 6.73 -0.95
C LEU A 92 -33.69 7.41 -2.32
N LEU A 93 -34.16 8.65 -2.38
CA LEU A 93 -34.31 9.40 -3.62
C LEU A 93 -32.96 9.65 -4.29
N GLY A 94 -31.93 10.00 -3.52
CA GLY A 94 -30.58 10.20 -4.04
C GLY A 94 -29.97 8.92 -4.60
N ILE A 95 -30.09 7.79 -3.88
CA ILE A 95 -29.58 6.50 -4.35
C ILE A 95 -30.34 6.02 -5.59
N LEU A 96 -31.67 6.14 -5.62
CA LEU A 96 -32.48 5.80 -6.80
C LEU A 96 -32.11 6.68 -8.01
N ALA A 97 -31.95 7.98 -7.82
CA ALA A 97 -31.56 8.92 -8.88
C ALA A 97 -30.20 8.56 -9.47
N HIS A 98 -29.19 8.31 -8.62
CA HIS A 98 -27.88 7.86 -9.08
C HIS A 98 -27.96 6.52 -9.81
N THR A 99 -28.76 5.58 -9.33
CA THR A 99 -28.90 4.26 -9.97
C THR A 99 -29.55 4.35 -11.35
N CYS A 100 -30.59 5.18 -11.54
CA CYS A 100 -31.19 5.45 -12.85
C CYS A 100 -30.16 6.00 -13.85
N ILE A 101 -29.37 6.98 -13.43
CA ILE A 101 -28.36 7.58 -14.30
C ILE A 101 -27.27 6.56 -14.66
N ARG A 102 -26.82 5.74 -13.71
CA ARG A 102 -25.82 4.70 -13.99
C ARG A 102 -26.32 3.62 -14.93
N GLU A 103 -27.59 3.23 -14.83
CA GLU A 103 -28.20 2.33 -15.80
C GLU A 103 -28.23 2.94 -17.20
N GLN A 104 -28.66 4.21 -17.33
CA GLN A 104 -28.70 4.90 -18.61
C GLN A 104 -27.31 5.08 -19.21
N GLU A 105 -26.32 5.50 -18.43
CA GLU A 105 -24.92 5.60 -18.88
C GLU A 105 -24.38 4.24 -19.34
N THR A 106 -24.76 3.16 -18.66
CA THR A 106 -24.38 1.79 -19.04
C THR A 106 -25.05 1.38 -20.36
N ARG A 107 -26.37 1.58 -20.51
CA ARG A 107 -27.14 1.24 -21.73
C ARG A 107 -26.78 2.13 -22.92
N LEU A 108 -26.42 3.38 -22.70
CA LEU A 108 -26.13 4.31 -23.79
C LEU A 108 -24.63 4.40 -24.10
N ARG A 109 -23.79 3.69 -23.32
CA ARG A 109 -22.32 3.75 -23.37
C ARG A 109 -21.81 5.19 -23.31
N LEU A 110 -22.49 6.02 -22.54
CA LEU A 110 -22.22 7.44 -22.45
C LEU A 110 -21.08 7.69 -21.46
N LYS A 111 -20.28 8.70 -21.76
CA LYS A 111 -19.41 9.28 -20.72
C LYS A 111 -20.32 9.91 -19.67
N ALA A 112 -19.90 9.86 -18.40
CA ALA A 112 -20.66 10.41 -17.29
C ALA A 112 -21.20 11.82 -17.64
N GLN A 113 -22.48 12.07 -17.33
CA GLN A 113 -23.17 13.36 -17.55
C GLN A 113 -23.49 13.75 -19.00
N THR A 114 -23.37 12.83 -19.98
CA THR A 114 -23.84 13.08 -21.35
C THR A 114 -25.17 12.34 -21.56
N GLY A 115 -26.19 13.00 -22.11
CA GLY A 115 -27.46 12.40 -22.58
C GLY A 115 -28.42 11.70 -21.59
N SER A 116 -28.07 11.56 -20.31
CA SER A 116 -28.94 10.93 -19.29
C SER A 116 -29.90 11.92 -18.61
N HIS A 117 -31.10 11.45 -18.26
CA HIS A 117 -32.15 12.27 -17.63
C HIS A 117 -32.87 11.52 -16.51
N LEU A 118 -33.17 12.22 -15.41
CA LEU A 118 -33.96 11.67 -14.31
C LEU A 118 -35.46 11.72 -14.63
N PRO A 119 -36.26 10.73 -14.21
CA PRO A 119 -37.71 10.84 -14.20
C PRO A 119 -38.18 12.07 -13.41
N GLU A 120 -39.11 12.83 -13.98
CA GLU A 120 -39.48 14.16 -13.47
C GLU A 120 -40.03 14.11 -12.03
N HIS A 121 -40.90 13.15 -11.74
CA HIS A 121 -41.48 12.97 -10.39
C HIS A 121 -40.42 12.61 -9.34
N LEU A 122 -39.41 11.81 -9.70
CA LEU A 122 -38.30 11.50 -8.80
C LEU A 122 -37.48 12.77 -8.51
N ASN A 123 -37.15 13.54 -9.56
CA ASN A 123 -36.35 14.75 -9.42
C ASN A 123 -37.08 15.81 -8.57
N GLN A 124 -38.36 16.04 -8.83
CA GLN A 124 -39.19 17.00 -8.08
C GLN A 124 -39.31 16.61 -6.60
N ALA A 125 -39.57 15.33 -6.30
CA ALA A 125 -39.61 14.85 -4.92
C ALA A 125 -38.26 15.05 -4.21
N TRP A 126 -37.16 14.74 -4.90
CA TRP A 126 -35.82 14.88 -4.33
C TRP A 126 -35.44 16.33 -4.04
N GLU A 127 -35.75 17.25 -4.96
CA GLU A 127 -35.59 18.70 -4.77
C GLU A 127 -36.41 19.22 -3.58
N ALA A 128 -37.68 18.81 -3.49
CA ALA A 128 -38.55 19.22 -2.38
C ALA A 128 -38.04 18.72 -1.02
N VAL A 129 -37.61 17.44 -0.94
CA VAL A 129 -37.03 16.88 0.29
C VAL A 129 -35.73 17.60 0.68
N CYS A 130 -34.83 17.83 -0.29
CA CYS A 130 -33.56 18.52 -0.03
C CYS A 130 -33.79 19.98 0.40
N GLN A 131 -34.75 20.68 -0.20
CA GLN A 131 -35.13 22.03 0.20
C GLN A 131 -35.67 22.06 1.64
N ARG A 132 -36.49 21.08 2.02
CA ARG A 132 -37.02 20.94 3.40
C ARG A 132 -35.92 20.61 4.42
N LEU A 133 -34.89 19.88 4.02
CA LEU A 133 -33.67 19.65 4.81
C LEU A 133 -32.76 20.89 4.90
N GLY A 134 -33.06 21.96 4.17
CA GLY A 134 -32.25 23.18 4.13
C GLY A 134 -30.97 23.05 3.28
N ARG A 135 -30.90 22.08 2.38
CA ARG A 135 -29.75 21.89 1.48
C ARG A 135 -29.74 22.97 0.37
N PRO A 136 -28.55 23.33 -0.14
CA PRO A 136 -28.42 24.30 -1.24
C PRO A 136 -28.98 23.79 -2.58
N GLY A 137 -29.17 22.47 -2.72
CA GLY A 137 -29.80 21.84 -3.88
C GLY A 137 -30.02 20.34 -3.66
N ALA A 138 -30.74 19.70 -4.59
CA ALA A 138 -30.79 18.24 -4.64
C ALA A 138 -29.40 17.70 -4.97
N GLY A 139 -28.84 16.83 -4.15
CA GLY A 139 -27.52 16.25 -4.38
C GLY A 139 -27.25 15.18 -3.32
N MET A 140 -26.62 14.08 -3.73
CA MET A 140 -26.33 12.99 -2.79
C MET A 140 -25.12 13.38 -1.94
N THR A 141 -25.34 13.49 -0.64
CA THR A 141 -24.32 13.88 0.33
C THR A 141 -23.67 12.66 0.98
N TYR A 142 -22.55 12.88 1.67
CA TYR A 142 -21.92 11.85 2.50
C TYR A 142 -22.88 11.28 3.56
N SER A 143 -23.75 12.13 4.10
CA SER A 143 -24.79 11.71 5.05
C SER A 143 -25.74 10.69 4.43
N ASP A 144 -26.20 10.94 3.20
CA ASP A 144 -27.18 10.10 2.51
C ASP A 144 -26.65 8.68 2.28
N LEU A 145 -25.43 8.57 1.75
CA LEU A 145 -24.87 7.29 1.33
C LEU A 145 -24.23 6.51 2.48
N ILE A 146 -23.70 7.20 3.50
CA ILE A 146 -22.89 6.58 4.57
C ILE A 146 -23.55 6.69 5.93
N LEU A 147 -23.85 7.91 6.40
CA LEU A 147 -24.26 8.13 7.80
C LEU A 147 -25.71 7.74 8.08
N TYR A 148 -26.56 7.71 7.05
CA TYR A 148 -27.97 7.31 7.13
C TYR A 148 -28.33 6.02 6.42
N ASN A 149 -27.39 5.35 5.75
CA ASN A 149 -27.65 4.12 5.01
C ASN A 149 -27.19 2.86 5.77
N TRP A 150 -27.53 2.75 7.06
CA TRP A 150 -27.16 1.58 7.86
C TRP A 150 -28.24 1.17 8.86
N ARG A 151 -28.24 -0.12 9.22
CA ARG A 151 -29.00 -0.68 10.34
C ARG A 151 -28.15 -1.72 11.09
N LEU A 152 -28.53 -2.02 12.33
CA LEU A 152 -27.91 -3.08 13.13
C LEU A 152 -28.57 -4.43 12.83
N LYS A 153 -27.77 -5.49 12.77
CA LYS A 153 -28.28 -6.88 12.78
C LYS A 153 -28.78 -7.25 14.17
N ASP A 154 -27.99 -6.91 15.18
CA ASP A 154 -28.30 -7.06 16.60
C ASP A 154 -28.19 -5.68 17.28
N PRO A 155 -29.32 -5.14 17.81
CA PRO A 155 -29.35 -3.86 18.50
C PRO A 155 -28.43 -3.77 19.72
N ASP A 156 -28.11 -4.90 20.36
CA ASP A 156 -27.30 -4.96 21.58
C ASP A 156 -25.79 -5.03 21.31
N GLN A 157 -25.41 -5.17 20.04
CA GLN A 157 -24.00 -5.28 19.61
C GLN A 157 -23.47 -3.94 19.08
N PRO A 158 -22.15 -3.68 19.17
CA PRO A 158 -21.56 -2.40 18.75
C PRO A 158 -21.70 -2.16 17.24
N ARG A 159 -21.57 -0.89 16.83
CA ARG A 159 -21.59 -0.44 15.42
C ARG A 159 -20.30 -0.82 14.68
N LYS A 160 -20.12 -2.12 14.47
CA LYS A 160 -18.99 -2.73 13.77
C LYS A 160 -19.44 -3.27 12.41
N VAL A 161 -18.56 -3.29 11.40
CA VAL A 161 -18.85 -3.82 10.05
C VAL A 161 -19.54 -5.19 10.07
N GLU A 162 -19.21 -6.02 11.05
CA GLU A 162 -19.76 -7.36 11.28
C GLU A 162 -21.24 -7.32 11.70
N ASN A 163 -21.64 -6.28 12.44
CA ASN A 163 -23.00 -6.05 12.94
C ASN A 163 -23.80 -5.03 12.10
N LEU A 164 -23.17 -4.34 11.16
CA LEU A 164 -23.81 -3.35 10.29
C LEU A 164 -24.29 -3.96 8.97
N GLN A 165 -25.45 -3.50 8.50
CA GLN A 165 -26.02 -3.79 7.18
C GLN A 165 -26.45 -2.51 6.48
N LEU A 166 -26.34 -2.50 5.15
CA LEU A 166 -26.93 -1.46 4.31
C LEU A 166 -28.46 -1.54 4.37
N MET A 167 -29.11 -0.37 4.39
CA MET A 167 -30.56 -0.31 4.25
C MET A 167 -30.99 -0.27 2.78
N ILE A 168 -30.21 0.38 1.94
CA ILE A 168 -30.45 0.59 0.52
C ILE A 168 -29.23 0.04 -0.24
N PRO A 169 -29.14 -1.29 -0.42
CA PRO A 169 -28.10 -1.89 -1.25
C PRO A 169 -28.44 -1.69 -2.73
N VAL A 170 -27.51 -1.14 -3.51
CA VAL A 170 -27.66 -0.98 -4.97
C VAL A 170 -27.32 -2.30 -5.67
N TYR A 171 -26.18 -2.89 -5.33
CA TYR A 171 -25.72 -4.15 -5.90
C TYR A 171 -25.91 -5.30 -4.90
N GLY A 172 -25.88 -5.00 -3.60
CA GLY A 172 -25.90 -5.99 -2.54
C GLY A 172 -24.63 -6.83 -2.46
N SER A 173 -23.55 -6.37 -3.11
CA SER A 173 -22.27 -7.06 -3.11
C SER A 173 -21.51 -6.85 -1.78
N PRO A 174 -20.58 -7.76 -1.42
CA PRO A 174 -19.71 -7.56 -0.28
C PRO A 174 -18.90 -6.27 -0.36
N GLU A 175 -18.42 -5.88 -1.55
CA GLU A 175 -17.63 -4.66 -1.77
C GLU A 175 -18.42 -3.42 -1.37
N GLU A 176 -19.69 -3.33 -1.78
CA GLU A 176 -20.57 -2.21 -1.47
C GLU A 176 -20.79 -2.10 0.05
N ARG A 177 -21.19 -3.22 0.67
CA ARG A 177 -21.48 -3.27 2.11
C ARG A 177 -20.24 -2.98 2.94
N ILE A 178 -19.13 -3.68 2.70
CA ILE A 178 -17.92 -3.56 3.52
C ILE A 178 -17.33 -2.16 3.38
N PHE A 179 -17.28 -1.61 2.16
CA PHE A 179 -16.71 -0.28 1.93
C PHE A 179 -17.52 0.80 2.68
N TYR A 180 -18.84 0.86 2.51
CA TYR A 180 -19.68 1.86 3.17
C TYR A 180 -19.79 1.65 4.69
N MET A 181 -19.93 0.41 5.16
CA MET A 181 -20.03 0.13 6.61
C MET A 181 -18.70 0.35 7.33
N THR A 182 -17.56 0.20 6.65
CA THR A 182 -16.26 0.59 7.23
C THR A 182 -16.24 2.09 7.50
N MET A 183 -16.76 2.90 6.58
CA MET A 183 -16.85 4.34 6.79
C MET A 183 -17.77 4.70 7.96
N ALA A 184 -18.92 4.03 8.10
CA ALA A 184 -19.81 4.21 9.25
C ALA A 184 -19.13 3.83 10.58
N GLU A 185 -18.44 2.68 10.63
CA GLU A 185 -17.65 2.26 11.80
C GLU A 185 -16.57 3.30 12.15
N MET A 186 -15.88 3.87 11.16
CA MET A 186 -14.88 4.91 11.40
C MET A 186 -15.48 6.17 12.06
N HIS A 187 -16.72 6.52 11.74
CA HIS A 187 -17.42 7.63 12.41
C HIS A 187 -17.84 7.27 13.85
N ASP A 188 -18.23 6.02 14.10
CA ASP A 188 -18.46 5.52 15.46
C ASP A 188 -17.19 5.60 16.30
N VAL A 189 -16.05 5.20 15.76
CA VAL A 189 -14.75 5.33 16.45
C VAL A 189 -14.41 6.80 16.67
N ALA A 190 -14.59 7.66 15.66
CA ALA A 190 -14.29 9.09 15.76
C ALA A 190 -15.15 9.81 16.81
N SER A 191 -16.35 9.33 17.13
CA SER A 191 -17.21 9.91 18.18
C SER A 191 -16.52 10.02 19.55
N ARG A 192 -15.64 9.06 19.85
CA ARG A 192 -14.88 8.95 21.10
C ARG A 192 -13.87 10.09 21.27
N SER A 193 -13.57 10.83 20.21
CA SER A 193 -12.72 12.03 20.26
C SER A 193 -13.43 13.26 20.81
N LEU A 194 -14.76 13.33 20.80
CA LEU A 194 -15.48 14.55 21.19
C LEU A 194 -15.29 14.95 22.66
N PRO A 195 -15.31 14.01 23.65
CA PRO A 195 -14.93 14.34 25.02
C PRO A 195 -13.53 14.94 25.14
N ALA A 196 -12.57 14.46 24.34
CA ALA A 196 -11.21 15.01 24.32
C ALA A 196 -11.22 16.47 23.81
N LEU A 197 -12.01 16.80 22.79
CA LEU A 197 -12.15 18.18 22.31
C LEU A 197 -12.72 19.12 23.38
N LEU A 198 -13.69 18.66 24.17
CA LEU A 198 -14.22 19.43 25.30
C LEU A 198 -13.18 19.66 26.40
N SER A 199 -12.37 18.64 26.70
CA SER A 199 -11.24 18.78 27.63
C SER A 199 -10.23 19.81 27.15
N LEU A 200 -9.89 19.80 25.84
CA LEU A 200 -9.01 20.79 25.23
C LEU A 200 -9.60 22.21 25.30
N GLU A 201 -10.92 22.35 25.09
CA GLU A 201 -11.59 23.64 25.23
C GLU A 201 -11.49 24.20 26.65
N LYS A 202 -11.70 23.33 27.64
CA LYS A 202 -11.58 23.68 29.06
C LYS A 202 -10.16 24.14 29.39
N CYS A 203 -9.14 23.34 29.02
CA CYS A 203 -7.72 23.68 29.19
C CYS A 203 -7.41 25.07 28.61
N ARG A 204 -7.86 25.33 27.37
CA ARG A 204 -7.67 26.61 26.69
C ARG A 204 -8.37 27.77 27.39
N LYS A 205 -9.64 27.60 27.80
CA LYS A 205 -10.42 28.66 28.49
C LYS A 205 -9.80 29.03 29.83
N GLU A 206 -9.34 28.03 30.58
CA GLU A 206 -8.76 28.19 31.91
C GLU A 206 -7.25 28.52 31.86
N LYS A 207 -6.63 28.47 30.67
CA LYS A 207 -5.19 28.68 30.45
C LYS A 207 -4.31 27.74 31.30
N ASN A 208 -4.73 26.48 31.44
CA ASN A 208 -4.00 25.43 32.14
C ASN A 208 -3.89 24.17 31.26
N THR A 209 -2.95 23.28 31.59
CA THR A 209 -2.65 22.09 30.76
C THR A 209 -2.95 20.77 31.45
N GLU A 210 -3.70 20.78 32.57
CA GLU A 210 -3.93 19.59 33.41
C GLU A 210 -4.67 18.46 32.67
N GLY A 211 -5.57 18.80 31.74
CA GLY A 211 -6.30 17.84 30.91
C GLY A 211 -5.73 17.58 29.51
N LEU A 212 -4.61 18.23 29.14
CA LEU A 212 -4.07 18.22 27.79
C LEU A 212 -3.57 16.82 27.40
N ASP A 213 -2.84 16.15 28.29
CA ASP A 213 -2.19 14.86 28.00
C ASP A 213 -3.25 13.78 27.74
N SER A 214 -4.21 13.63 28.67
CA SER A 214 -5.32 12.70 28.52
C SER A 214 -6.10 12.95 27.23
N ALA A 215 -6.39 14.21 26.88
CA ALA A 215 -7.09 14.52 25.65
C ALA A 215 -6.28 14.14 24.39
N LEU A 216 -4.97 14.39 24.38
CA LEU A 216 -4.11 14.04 23.25
C LEU A 216 -3.90 12.52 23.12
N TYR A 217 -3.86 11.78 24.23
CA TYR A 217 -3.81 10.31 24.22
C TYR A 217 -5.10 9.69 23.70
N GLU A 218 -6.27 10.18 24.11
CA GLU A 218 -7.56 9.72 23.60
C GLU A 218 -7.71 9.98 22.10
N LEU A 219 -7.28 11.17 21.63
CA LEU A 219 -7.23 11.48 20.20
C LEU A 219 -6.31 10.51 19.44
N GLN A 220 -5.15 10.20 20.01
CA GLN A 220 -4.19 9.27 19.42
C GLN A 220 -4.76 7.85 19.36
N ALA A 221 -5.42 7.38 20.43
CA ALA A 221 -6.08 6.07 20.47
C ALA A 221 -7.18 5.96 19.41
N CYS A 222 -8.02 7.00 19.27
CA CYS A 222 -9.05 7.05 18.22
C CYS A 222 -8.45 6.96 16.81
N LEU A 223 -7.41 7.75 16.53
CA LEU A 223 -6.72 7.72 15.23
C LEU A 223 -6.10 6.35 14.95
N GLN A 224 -5.54 5.70 15.96
CA GLN A 224 -4.96 4.36 15.81
C GLN A 224 -6.02 3.28 15.55
N THR A 225 -7.14 3.28 16.28
CA THR A 225 -8.25 2.36 16.02
C THR A 225 -8.83 2.58 14.62
N MET A 226 -9.04 3.82 14.20
CA MET A 226 -9.49 4.12 12.82
C MET A 226 -8.51 3.59 11.78
N THR A 227 -7.20 3.75 12.02
CA THR A 227 -6.15 3.44 11.04
C THR A 227 -5.87 1.94 10.94
N TYR A 228 -5.73 1.25 12.07
CA TYR A 228 -5.24 -0.13 12.13
C TYR A 228 -6.34 -1.17 12.38
N ASP A 229 -7.55 -0.75 12.80
CA ASP A 229 -8.67 -1.66 13.01
C ASP A 229 -9.72 -1.46 11.91
N SER A 230 -10.26 -0.26 11.77
CA SER A 230 -11.39 -0.02 10.86
C SER A 230 -10.95 0.07 9.40
N LEU A 231 -10.00 0.95 9.05
CA LEU A 231 -9.55 1.13 7.65
C LEU A 231 -9.00 -0.16 7.03
N LEU A 232 -8.36 -1.02 7.83
CA LEU A 232 -7.81 -2.29 7.35
C LEU A 232 -8.88 -3.34 7.01
N LYS A 233 -10.14 -3.16 7.44
CA LYS A 233 -11.27 -4.02 7.03
C LYS A 233 -11.62 -3.90 5.55
N ILE A 234 -11.20 -2.87 4.83
CA ILE A 234 -11.33 -2.85 3.36
C ILE A 234 -10.24 -3.78 2.79
N ASP A 235 -10.34 -5.10 2.94
CA ASP A 235 -9.22 -6.01 2.72
C ASP A 235 -9.21 -6.58 1.29
N PRO A 236 -8.19 -6.33 0.45
CA PRO A 236 -8.12 -6.92 -0.88
C PRO A 236 -7.73 -8.41 -0.86
N ASN A 237 -7.49 -9.02 0.30
CA ASN A 237 -7.21 -10.45 0.43
C ASN A 237 -8.50 -11.30 0.26
N PRO A 238 -8.56 -12.22 -0.72
CA PRO A 238 -9.76 -13.00 -0.99
C PRO A 238 -10.18 -13.99 0.10
N TYR A 239 -9.30 -14.28 1.06
CA TYR A 239 -9.60 -15.15 2.20
C TYR A 239 -10.08 -14.39 3.44
N SER A 240 -10.13 -13.06 3.38
CA SER A 240 -10.57 -12.21 4.49
C SER A 240 -12.09 -12.24 4.61
N ALA A 241 -12.60 -12.23 5.84
CA ALA A 241 -14.03 -12.04 6.10
C ALA A 241 -14.53 -10.66 5.65
N HIS A 242 -13.61 -9.71 5.44
CA HIS A 242 -13.88 -8.37 4.95
C HIS A 242 -13.29 -8.16 3.54
N HIS A 243 -13.31 -9.20 2.70
CA HIS A 243 -12.79 -9.08 1.35
C HIS A 243 -13.54 -8.01 0.54
N VAL A 244 -12.80 -7.07 -0.02
CA VAL A 244 -13.23 -6.14 -1.07
C VAL A 244 -12.40 -6.40 -2.31
N ASP A 245 -13.00 -6.99 -3.35
CA ASP A 245 -12.32 -7.15 -4.64
C ASP A 245 -12.12 -5.77 -5.29
N GLN A 246 -10.84 -5.41 -5.51
CA GLN A 246 -10.45 -4.10 -6.03
C GLN A 246 -11.05 -3.81 -7.41
N LEU A 247 -11.23 -4.84 -8.25
CA LEU A 247 -11.77 -4.68 -9.59
C LEU A 247 -13.30 -4.57 -9.55
N VAL A 248 -13.98 -5.42 -8.78
CA VAL A 248 -15.44 -5.32 -8.59
C VAL A 248 -15.78 -3.94 -8.04
N TRP A 249 -15.09 -3.51 -6.98
CA TRP A 249 -15.23 -2.17 -6.41
C TRP A 249 -14.99 -1.06 -7.46
N ALA A 250 -13.98 -1.20 -8.31
CA ALA A 250 -13.65 -0.20 -9.33
C ALA A 250 -14.70 -0.10 -10.45
N LYS A 251 -15.45 -1.17 -10.71
CA LYS A 251 -16.50 -1.22 -11.73
C LYS A 251 -17.91 -0.93 -11.19
N THR A 252 -18.16 -1.11 -9.89
CA THR A 252 -19.48 -0.93 -9.27
C THR A 252 -19.52 0.21 -8.25
N VAL A 253 -18.94 -0.02 -7.06
CA VAL A 253 -19.04 0.88 -5.89
C VAL A 253 -18.44 2.25 -6.16
N ALA A 254 -17.27 2.29 -6.81
CA ALA A 254 -16.56 3.54 -6.96
C ALA A 254 -17.18 4.50 -8.00
N PRO A 255 -17.60 4.05 -9.21
CA PRO A 255 -18.29 4.91 -10.18
C PRO A 255 -19.68 5.37 -9.72
N PHE A 256 -20.33 4.65 -8.80
CA PHE A 256 -21.66 5.01 -8.29
C PHE A 256 -21.73 6.46 -7.79
N ALA A 257 -20.68 6.88 -7.08
CA ALA A 257 -20.56 8.20 -6.48
C ALA A 257 -20.08 9.32 -7.42
N PHE A 258 -20.00 9.08 -8.74
CA PHE A 258 -19.77 10.17 -9.70
C PHE A 258 -20.92 11.19 -9.68
N PRO A 259 -20.64 12.47 -9.97
CA PRO A 259 -21.69 13.50 -10.01
C PRO A 259 -22.65 13.24 -11.17
N ILE A 260 -23.96 13.37 -10.95
CA ILE A 260 -24.98 13.12 -11.98
C ILE A 260 -25.51 14.39 -12.64
N ARG A 261 -25.23 15.58 -12.09
CA ARG A 261 -25.49 16.87 -12.74
C ARG A 261 -24.21 17.66 -12.98
N ALA A 262 -24.24 18.50 -14.00
CA ALA A 262 -23.13 19.39 -14.31
C ALA A 262 -22.87 20.38 -13.16
N GLY A 263 -21.62 20.52 -12.74
CA GLY A 263 -21.22 21.43 -11.66
C GLY A 263 -21.35 20.87 -10.24
N GLU A 264 -21.93 19.67 -10.07
CA GLU A 264 -21.87 18.94 -8.80
C GLU A 264 -20.50 18.29 -8.61
N LEU A 265 -20.06 18.18 -7.35
CA LEU A 265 -18.93 17.30 -7.01
C LEU A 265 -19.44 15.90 -6.72
N GLY A 266 -18.69 14.89 -7.16
CA GLY A 266 -18.96 13.51 -6.79
C GLY A 266 -18.75 13.30 -5.30
N LEU A 267 -19.44 12.31 -4.74
CA LEU A 267 -19.28 11.95 -3.35
C LEU A 267 -17.90 11.31 -3.14
N SER A 268 -17.08 11.94 -2.32
CA SER A 268 -15.74 11.48 -1.98
C SER A 268 -15.59 11.32 -0.47
N GLY A 269 -14.50 10.67 -0.05
CA GLY A 269 -14.13 10.62 1.37
C GLY A 269 -14.00 12.02 2.00
N GLY A 270 -13.72 13.06 1.21
CA GLY A 270 -13.65 14.45 1.67
C GLY A 270 -14.96 15.02 2.19
N GLY A 271 -16.10 14.35 1.93
CA GLY A 271 -17.39 14.70 2.53
C GLY A 271 -17.51 14.35 4.01
N SER A 272 -16.61 13.52 4.56
CA SER A 272 -16.64 13.15 5.98
C SER A 272 -16.31 14.37 6.88
N PRO A 273 -17.14 14.68 7.90
CA PRO A 273 -16.87 15.76 8.85
C PRO A 273 -15.61 15.54 9.70
N VAL A 274 -15.13 14.30 9.82
CA VAL A 274 -13.93 13.96 10.59
C VAL A 274 -12.68 14.63 9.99
N PHE A 275 -12.55 14.67 8.66
CA PHE A 275 -11.42 15.34 8.01
C PHE A 275 -11.40 16.85 8.31
N HIS A 276 -12.58 17.50 8.25
CA HIS A 276 -12.69 18.93 8.52
C HIS A 276 -12.43 19.26 9.97
N CYS A 277 -12.93 18.42 10.90
CA CYS A 277 -12.69 18.57 12.32
C CYS A 277 -11.19 18.49 12.64
N LEU A 278 -10.48 17.47 12.13
CA LEU A 278 -9.04 17.30 12.38
C LEU A 278 -8.20 18.37 11.66
N ASP A 279 -8.56 18.75 10.44
CA ASP A 279 -7.89 19.86 9.72
C ASP A 279 -7.95 21.15 10.53
N LEU A 280 -9.11 21.49 11.11
CA LEU A 280 -9.29 22.70 11.91
C LEU A 280 -8.68 22.57 13.31
N LEU A 281 -8.71 21.40 13.93
CA LEU A 281 -8.06 21.13 15.22
C LEU A 281 -6.55 21.35 15.13
N PHE A 282 -5.92 20.79 14.09
CA PHE A 282 -4.48 20.92 13.82
C PHE A 282 -4.13 22.13 12.96
N GLN A 283 -5.12 22.99 12.65
CA GLN A 283 -4.94 24.30 12.03
C GLN A 283 -4.25 24.25 10.67
N ARG A 284 -4.73 23.38 9.78
CA ARG A 284 -4.34 23.37 8.37
C ARG A 284 -4.62 24.75 7.75
N LYS A 285 -3.59 25.38 7.20
CA LYS A 285 -3.67 26.71 6.57
C LYS A 285 -3.66 26.66 5.05
N ASP A 286 -3.06 25.64 4.48
CA ASP A 286 -2.89 25.48 3.04
C ASP A 286 -3.89 24.49 2.45
N TYR A 287 -4.53 24.88 1.36
CA TYR A 287 -5.51 24.13 0.59
C TYR A 287 -5.26 24.25 -0.93
N GLN A 288 -4.06 24.61 -1.39
CA GLN A 288 -3.79 24.88 -2.81
C GLN A 288 -3.95 23.64 -3.73
N SER A 289 -3.77 22.42 -3.22
CA SER A 289 -3.97 21.19 -3.97
C SER A 289 -5.41 21.04 -4.44
N GLN A 290 -5.61 20.28 -5.53
CA GLN A 290 -6.94 19.92 -6.03
C GLN A 290 -7.83 19.34 -4.93
N ILE A 291 -7.30 18.40 -4.13
CA ILE A 291 -8.01 17.79 -3.00
C ILE A 291 -8.27 18.82 -1.89
N GLY A 292 -7.35 19.76 -1.65
CA GLY A 292 -7.57 20.87 -0.73
C GLY A 292 -8.76 21.74 -1.14
N GLN A 293 -8.84 22.13 -2.41
CA GLN A 293 -9.96 22.90 -2.95
C GLN A 293 -11.27 22.12 -2.94
N GLU A 294 -11.22 20.82 -3.26
CA GLU A 294 -12.37 19.91 -3.18
C GLU A 294 -12.94 19.87 -1.75
N LEU A 295 -12.09 19.73 -0.72
CA LEU A 295 -12.51 19.74 0.67
C LEU A 295 -13.20 21.06 1.06
N LEU A 296 -12.68 22.21 0.62
CA LEU A 296 -13.33 23.50 0.90
C LEU A 296 -14.71 23.61 0.25
N HIS A 297 -14.87 23.10 -0.97
CA HIS A 297 -16.17 23.04 -1.63
C HIS A 297 -17.15 22.14 -0.88
N LEU A 298 -16.73 20.91 -0.54
CA LEU A 298 -17.58 19.95 0.19
C LEU A 298 -17.98 20.46 1.58
N ARG A 299 -17.12 21.24 2.24
CA ARG A 299 -17.46 21.90 3.51
C ARG A 299 -18.63 22.85 3.38
N ASN A 300 -18.75 23.58 2.27
CA ASN A 300 -19.86 24.53 2.05
C ASN A 300 -21.23 23.84 1.89
N TRP A 301 -21.23 22.54 1.62
CA TRP A 301 -22.45 21.72 1.57
C TRP A 301 -22.82 21.11 2.93
N MET A 302 -22.03 21.36 3.99
CA MET A 302 -22.35 20.87 5.32
C MET A 302 -23.47 21.69 5.98
N PRO A 303 -24.31 21.06 6.81
CA PRO A 303 -25.34 21.74 7.58
C PRO A 303 -24.79 22.87 8.48
N PRO A 304 -25.55 23.95 8.71
CA PRO A 304 -25.13 25.08 9.52
C PRO A 304 -24.64 24.71 10.94
N GLU A 305 -25.24 23.70 11.56
CA GLU A 305 -24.92 23.21 12.90
C GLU A 305 -23.51 22.60 12.93
N LEU A 306 -23.17 21.79 11.93
CA LEU A 306 -21.82 21.23 11.77
C LEU A 306 -20.81 22.32 11.44
N LEU A 307 -21.16 23.30 10.60
CA LEU A 307 -20.30 24.45 10.34
C LEU A 307 -20.00 25.26 11.61
N ALA A 308 -21.00 25.48 12.47
CA ALA A 308 -20.83 26.16 13.75
C ALA A 308 -19.92 25.36 14.70
N PHE A 309 -20.07 24.03 14.75
CA PHE A 309 -19.16 23.16 15.50
C PHE A 309 -17.72 23.25 14.97
N LEU A 310 -17.52 23.14 13.66
CA LEU A 310 -16.21 23.24 13.03
C LEU A 310 -15.53 24.59 13.32
N GLN A 311 -16.30 25.69 13.32
CA GLN A 311 -15.80 27.00 13.75
C GLN A 311 -15.37 27.02 15.22
N ALA A 312 -16.12 26.35 16.11
CA ALA A 312 -15.76 26.22 17.52
C ALA A 312 -14.48 25.38 17.72
N VAL A 313 -14.29 24.31 16.94
CA VAL A 313 -13.03 23.54 16.93
C VAL A 313 -11.87 24.41 16.46
N ASN A 314 -12.04 25.16 15.37
CA ASN A 314 -11.02 26.09 14.87
C ASN A 314 -10.64 27.15 15.91
N ALA A 315 -11.61 27.62 16.70
CA ALA A 315 -11.39 28.60 17.77
C ALA A 315 -10.57 28.05 18.95
N LEU A 316 -10.31 26.73 19.02
CA LEU A 316 -9.39 26.16 20.00
C LEU A 316 -7.96 26.68 19.81
N GLN A 317 -7.55 26.93 18.55
CA GLN A 317 -6.18 27.33 18.22
C GLN A 317 -5.14 26.44 18.93
N LEU A 318 -5.36 25.11 18.88
CA LEU A 318 -4.64 24.13 19.69
C LEU A 318 -3.10 24.24 19.57
N PRO A 319 -2.50 24.28 18.37
CA PRO A 319 -1.05 24.46 18.25
C PRO A 319 -0.53 25.72 18.97
N GLN A 320 -1.22 26.85 18.85
CA GLN A 320 -0.81 28.08 19.56
C GLN A 320 -0.91 27.92 21.07
N PHE A 321 -2.00 27.33 21.56
CA PHE A 321 -2.18 27.04 22.98
C PHE A 321 -1.09 26.12 23.53
N VAL A 322 -0.78 25.02 22.83
CA VAL A 322 0.26 24.06 23.24
C VAL A 322 1.64 24.70 23.16
N GLN A 323 1.90 25.57 22.19
CA GLN A 323 3.16 26.31 22.09
C GLN A 323 3.34 27.32 23.23
N GLU A 324 2.28 28.01 23.64
CA GLU A 324 2.33 29.06 24.67
C GLU A 324 2.33 28.50 26.10
N TYR A 325 1.52 27.47 26.37
CA TYR A 325 1.28 26.95 27.73
C TYR A 325 1.81 25.52 27.95
N GLY A 326 2.03 24.74 26.89
CA GLY A 326 2.43 23.34 26.98
C GLY A 326 3.90 23.17 27.35
N SER A 327 4.18 22.20 28.22
CA SER A 327 5.56 21.77 28.47
C SER A 327 6.18 21.11 27.23
N LEU A 328 7.50 20.94 27.19
CA LEU A 328 8.17 20.23 26.09
C LEU A 328 7.57 18.83 25.85
N SER A 329 7.29 18.09 26.93
CA SER A 329 6.63 16.79 26.89
C SER A 329 5.29 16.88 26.15
N GLN A 330 4.46 17.87 26.50
CA GLN A 330 3.14 18.08 25.91
C GLN A 330 3.22 18.52 24.44
N GLN A 331 4.22 19.35 24.10
CA GLN A 331 4.49 19.75 22.72
C GLN A 331 4.91 18.56 21.86
N ASN A 332 5.76 17.67 22.38
CA ASN A 332 6.14 16.45 21.69
C ASN A 332 4.98 15.45 21.57
N LEU A 333 4.13 15.34 22.59
CA LEU A 333 2.92 14.54 22.54
C LEU A 333 1.96 15.06 21.46
N TYR A 334 1.73 16.37 21.40
CA TYR A 334 0.97 17.01 20.32
C TYR A 334 1.53 16.65 18.95
N ARG A 335 2.86 16.73 18.77
CA ARG A 335 3.53 16.33 17.53
C ARG A 335 3.25 14.86 17.21
N GLN A 336 3.32 13.97 18.20
CA GLN A 336 3.05 12.54 18.02
C GLN A 336 1.59 12.29 17.61
N THR A 337 0.62 12.99 18.19
CA THR A 337 -0.80 12.91 17.81
C THR A 337 -1.02 13.46 16.41
N PHE A 338 -0.36 14.56 16.03
CA PHE A 338 -0.40 15.09 14.67
C PHE A 338 0.19 14.12 13.64
N GLU A 339 1.32 13.46 13.94
CA GLU A 339 1.90 12.44 13.06
C GLU A 339 1.02 11.17 12.96
N ALA A 340 0.26 10.83 14.00
CA ALA A 340 -0.75 9.77 13.92
C ALA A 340 -1.88 10.10 12.94
N TYR A 341 -2.15 11.40 12.71
CA TYR A 341 -3.10 11.87 11.69
C TYR A 341 -2.46 12.00 10.30
N ALA A 342 -1.47 12.89 10.14
CA ALA A 342 -0.95 13.34 8.85
C ALA A 342 0.43 12.75 8.49
N GLY A 343 1.03 11.96 9.38
CA GLY A 343 2.32 11.32 9.15
C GLY A 343 2.27 10.24 8.07
N GLU A 344 3.44 9.86 7.56
CA GLU A 344 3.57 8.80 6.53
C GLU A 344 3.02 7.44 6.98
N ARG A 345 3.07 7.18 8.29
CA ARG A 345 2.53 5.97 8.91
C ARG A 345 1.24 6.23 9.71
N GLY A 346 0.77 7.46 9.73
CA GLY A 346 -0.51 7.84 10.32
C GLY A 346 -1.68 7.51 9.40
N TRP A 347 -2.87 7.96 9.79
CA TRP A 347 -4.12 7.68 9.08
C TRP A 347 -4.05 8.07 7.59
N LEU A 348 -3.64 9.31 7.28
CA LEU A 348 -3.56 9.79 5.89
C LEU A 348 -2.49 9.08 5.06
N GLY A 349 -1.38 8.67 5.68
CA GLY A 349 -0.31 7.92 5.02
C GLY A 349 -0.74 6.50 4.64
N LEU A 350 -1.38 5.78 5.56
CA LEU A 350 -1.92 4.46 5.26
C LEU A 350 -3.13 4.51 4.32
N HIS A 351 -3.98 5.53 4.43
CA HIS A 351 -5.04 5.79 3.47
C HIS A 351 -4.48 5.99 2.05
N ARG A 352 -3.41 6.80 1.88
CA ARG A 352 -2.72 6.98 0.59
C ARG A 352 -2.30 5.63 -0.01
N LEU A 353 -1.58 4.80 0.76
CA LEU A 353 -1.12 3.49 0.29
C LEU A 353 -2.27 2.55 -0.08
N LYS A 354 -3.37 2.59 0.70
CA LYS A 354 -4.57 1.81 0.41
C LYS A 354 -5.22 2.24 -0.91
N VAL A 355 -5.42 3.55 -1.09
CA VAL A 355 -6.01 4.13 -2.30
C VAL A 355 -5.14 3.84 -3.52
N TYR A 356 -3.81 3.95 -3.42
CA TYR A 356 -2.88 3.64 -4.51
C TYR A 356 -3.17 2.24 -5.11
N GLY A 357 -3.27 1.21 -4.27
CA GLY A 357 -3.52 -0.16 -4.74
C GLY A 357 -4.85 -0.32 -5.48
N PHE A 358 -5.93 0.27 -4.95
CA PHE A 358 -7.25 0.23 -5.59
C PHE A 358 -7.28 1.05 -6.89
N MET A 359 -6.59 2.19 -6.94
CA MET A 359 -6.54 3.05 -8.11
C MET A 359 -5.70 2.44 -9.23
N GLU A 360 -4.52 1.88 -8.94
CA GLU A 360 -3.71 1.22 -9.96
C GLU A 360 -4.49 0.10 -10.67
N VAL A 361 -5.16 -0.77 -9.90
CA VAL A 361 -6.00 -1.84 -10.45
C VAL A 361 -7.17 -1.25 -11.26
N GLY A 362 -7.86 -0.24 -10.72
CA GLY A 362 -9.01 0.38 -11.39
C GLY A 362 -8.65 1.07 -12.71
N PHE A 363 -7.61 1.91 -12.73
CA PHE A 363 -7.18 2.63 -13.94
C PHE A 363 -6.71 1.64 -15.01
N LYS A 364 -5.87 0.66 -14.67
CA LYS A 364 -5.44 -0.36 -15.63
C LYS A 364 -6.60 -1.19 -16.18
N ALA A 365 -7.68 -1.34 -15.40
CA ALA A 365 -8.92 -1.96 -15.82
C ALA A 365 -9.86 -1.06 -16.67
N GLY A 366 -9.41 0.13 -17.07
CA GLY A 366 -10.14 1.04 -17.95
C GLY A 366 -10.88 2.18 -17.25
N ARG A 367 -10.69 2.37 -15.94
CA ARG A 367 -11.22 3.56 -15.25
C ARG A 367 -10.51 4.82 -15.74
N THR A 368 -11.26 5.88 -16.00
CA THR A 368 -10.74 7.15 -16.56
C THR A 368 -10.84 8.34 -15.60
N GLN A 369 -11.63 8.24 -14.52
CA GLN A 369 -11.88 9.34 -13.59
C GLN A 369 -12.13 8.88 -12.14
N THR A 370 -11.80 9.74 -11.16
CA THR A 370 -12.14 9.60 -9.74
C THR A 370 -13.33 10.48 -9.34
N ASN A 371 -13.96 10.22 -8.19
CA ASN A 371 -15.15 10.96 -7.73
C ASN A 371 -14.87 12.45 -7.51
N GLY A 372 -13.65 12.81 -7.10
CA GLY A 372 -13.19 14.20 -6.96
C GLY A 372 -12.81 14.87 -8.30
N GLY A 373 -13.16 14.26 -9.43
CA GLY A 373 -12.98 14.85 -10.76
C GLY A 373 -11.58 14.67 -11.36
N PHE A 374 -10.63 14.01 -10.69
CA PHE A 374 -9.32 13.71 -11.29
C PHE A 374 -9.49 12.72 -12.45
N THR A 375 -9.15 13.17 -13.67
CA THR A 375 -9.23 12.39 -14.92
C THR A 375 -7.84 12.00 -15.40
N GLY A 376 -7.71 10.84 -16.04
CA GLY A 376 -6.52 10.55 -16.83
C GLY A 376 -6.49 9.16 -17.46
N GLU A 377 -5.60 9.02 -18.43
CA GLU A 377 -5.40 7.79 -19.21
C GLU A 377 -4.40 6.83 -18.54
N VAL A 378 -4.46 5.56 -18.90
CA VAL A 378 -3.53 4.52 -18.41
C VAL A 378 -2.10 4.80 -18.86
N GLU A 379 -1.92 5.24 -20.11
CA GLU A 379 -0.59 5.55 -20.67
C GLU A 379 0.13 6.66 -19.91
N MET A 380 -0.65 7.58 -19.33
CA MET A 380 -0.16 8.70 -18.53
C MET A 380 0.11 8.32 -17.07
N ARG A 381 -0.08 7.04 -16.70
CA ARG A 381 0.05 6.52 -15.33
C ARG A 381 -0.70 7.38 -14.32
N SER A 382 -1.95 7.68 -14.64
CA SER A 382 -2.76 8.67 -13.91
C SER A 382 -2.93 8.35 -12.42
N TRP A 383 -2.82 7.09 -12.00
CA TRP A 383 -2.81 6.71 -10.59
C TRP A 383 -1.55 7.18 -9.84
N GLU A 384 -0.39 7.30 -10.49
CA GLU A 384 0.84 7.87 -9.89
C GLU A 384 0.67 9.37 -9.65
N ALA A 385 0.06 10.10 -10.61
CA ALA A 385 -0.24 11.51 -10.44
C ALA A 385 -1.32 11.77 -9.36
N LEU A 386 -2.32 10.89 -9.26
CA LEU A 386 -3.30 10.92 -8.17
C LEU A 386 -2.64 10.69 -6.81
N ASP A 387 -1.76 9.72 -6.69
CA ASP A 387 -0.98 9.45 -5.48
C ASP A 387 -0.14 10.67 -5.05
N GLN A 388 0.51 11.33 -6.01
CA GLN A 388 1.22 12.60 -5.77
C GLN A 388 0.28 13.70 -5.28
N SER A 389 -0.95 13.80 -5.84
CA SER A 389 -1.95 14.77 -5.40
C SER A 389 -2.40 14.50 -3.96
N ILE A 390 -2.67 13.24 -3.60
CA ILE A 390 -3.01 12.82 -2.23
C ILE A 390 -1.86 13.14 -1.27
N ASN A 391 -0.61 12.81 -1.66
CA ASN A 391 0.56 13.11 -0.84
C ASN A 391 0.78 14.62 -0.68
N THR A 392 0.56 15.40 -1.73
CA THR A 392 0.65 16.87 -1.68
C THR A 392 -0.38 17.41 -0.68
N SER A 393 -1.64 16.98 -0.76
CA SER A 393 -2.68 17.37 0.20
C SER A 393 -2.34 16.97 1.64
N ARG A 394 -1.70 15.81 1.84
CA ARG A 394 -1.19 15.40 3.16
C ARG A 394 -0.07 16.34 3.65
N LEU A 395 0.89 16.68 2.80
CA LEU A 395 2.02 17.55 3.13
C LEU A 395 1.60 19.01 3.38
N GLU A 396 0.52 19.50 2.77
CA GLU A 396 -0.05 20.83 3.08
C GLU A 396 -0.39 21.02 4.56
N ARG A 397 -0.73 19.94 5.27
CA ARG A 397 -0.98 19.97 6.72
C ARG A 397 0.30 20.23 7.53
N LYS A 398 1.48 20.01 6.93
CA LYS A 398 2.80 20.29 7.51
C LYS A 398 3.36 21.66 7.09
N SER A 399 2.56 22.51 6.43
CA SER A 399 2.99 23.84 5.94
C SER A 399 3.32 24.84 7.07
N ALA A 400 2.76 24.64 8.26
CA ALA A 400 3.13 25.41 9.45
C ALA A 400 4.26 24.69 10.23
N PRO A 401 5.16 25.43 10.92
CA PRO A 401 6.16 24.81 11.79
C PRO A 401 5.46 23.88 12.80
N PRO A 402 5.92 22.63 12.96
CA PRO A 402 5.33 21.73 13.94
C PRO A 402 5.56 22.31 15.35
N VAL A 403 4.52 22.25 16.18
CA VAL A 403 4.67 22.48 17.62
C VAL A 403 5.37 21.26 18.21
N GLY A 404 6.39 21.51 19.03
CA GLY A 404 7.28 20.47 19.54
C GLY A 404 8.46 20.14 18.62
N ARG A 405 9.39 19.34 19.13
CA ARG A 405 10.61 18.94 18.43
C ARG A 405 10.67 17.42 18.27
N CYS A 406 11.69 16.92 17.58
CA CYS A 406 11.91 15.47 17.59
C CYS A 406 12.24 15.09 19.05
N PRO A 407 11.62 14.04 19.60
CA PRO A 407 11.99 13.57 20.93
C PRO A 407 13.44 13.06 20.98
N PHE A 408 14.10 13.24 22.11
CA PHE A 408 15.48 12.79 22.32
C PHE A 408 15.55 11.82 23.50
N ALA A 409 16.21 10.70 23.28
CA ALA A 409 16.53 9.77 24.35
C ALA A 409 17.95 10.01 24.88
N GLN A 410 18.16 9.86 26.18
CA GLN A 410 19.50 9.80 26.76
C GLN A 410 19.92 8.34 26.90
N HIS A 411 21.18 8.04 26.61
CA HIS A 411 21.73 6.72 26.88
C HIS A 411 21.82 6.51 28.39
N LYS A 412 21.16 5.49 28.92
CA LYS A 412 21.14 5.18 30.36
C LYS A 412 22.09 4.05 30.69
N ALA A 413 22.00 2.93 29.96
CA ALA A 413 22.88 1.78 30.17
C ALA A 413 22.99 0.92 28.91
N THR A 414 24.15 0.29 28.75
CA THR A 414 24.34 -0.85 27.85
C THR A 414 24.84 -2.01 28.70
N ALA A 415 23.98 -3.00 28.95
CA ALA A 415 24.38 -4.23 29.61
C ALA A 415 24.89 -5.23 28.56
N ALA A 416 26.03 -5.85 28.85
CA ALA A 416 26.37 -7.10 28.18
C ALA A 416 25.31 -8.14 28.60
N THR A 417 24.87 -8.96 27.65
CA THR A 417 24.20 -10.23 27.97
C THR A 417 25.17 -11.08 28.81
N PRO A 418 24.75 -12.18 29.48
CA PRO A 418 25.58 -12.92 30.45
C PRO A 418 27.02 -13.28 30.01
N GLN A 419 27.37 -13.12 28.73
CA GLN A 419 28.73 -13.11 28.23
C GLN A 419 29.23 -11.69 27.82
N PRO A 420 30.36 -11.21 28.38
CA PRO A 420 30.97 -9.91 28.04
C PRO A 420 31.25 -9.72 26.53
N GLU A 421 31.65 -10.79 25.83
CA GLU A 421 31.99 -10.77 24.40
C GLU A 421 30.79 -10.98 23.46
N SER A 422 29.58 -11.18 24.00
CA SER A 422 28.40 -11.35 23.16
C SER A 422 28.18 -10.15 22.25
N PRO A 423 27.93 -10.36 20.94
CA PRO A 423 27.58 -9.29 20.01
C PRO A 423 26.18 -8.73 20.28
N VAL A 424 25.38 -9.37 21.14
CA VAL A 424 24.04 -8.90 21.51
C VAL A 424 24.09 -8.09 22.79
N LYS A 425 23.56 -6.87 22.72
CA LYS A 425 23.52 -5.91 23.83
C LYS A 425 22.08 -5.58 24.20
N HIS A 426 21.85 -5.39 25.50
CA HIS A 426 20.65 -4.76 26.02
C HIS A 426 20.95 -3.28 26.19
N VAL A 427 20.18 -2.42 25.52
CA VAL A 427 20.31 -0.96 25.62
C VAL A 427 19.08 -0.38 26.31
N GLN A 428 19.31 0.44 27.33
CA GLN A 428 18.31 1.24 28.02
C GLN A 428 18.46 2.69 27.63
N LEU A 429 17.35 3.29 27.20
CA LEU A 429 17.29 4.70 26.83
C LEU A 429 16.27 5.40 27.72
N ASP A 430 16.68 6.50 28.34
CA ASP A 430 15.84 7.37 29.14
C ASP A 430 15.02 8.30 28.23
N LEU A 431 13.70 8.28 28.40
CA LEU A 431 12.72 9.08 27.67
C LEU A 431 11.99 10.09 28.57
N LYS A 432 12.45 10.27 29.81
CA LYS A 432 11.83 11.18 30.76
C LYS A 432 11.68 12.59 30.18
N ASP A 433 10.52 13.19 30.47
CA ASP A 433 10.13 14.52 30.01
C ASP A 433 10.03 14.70 28.48
N GLN A 434 10.08 13.61 27.69
CA GLN A 434 9.92 13.66 26.23
C GLN A 434 8.47 13.53 25.75
N GLY A 435 7.54 13.07 26.59
CA GLY A 435 6.12 12.91 26.24
C GLY A 435 5.81 11.83 25.22
N LEU A 436 6.76 10.91 24.99
CA LEU A 436 6.59 9.80 24.05
C LEU A 436 5.78 8.67 24.68
N SER A 437 4.70 8.23 24.04
CA SER A 437 4.06 6.94 24.35
C SER A 437 4.31 5.93 23.23
N TYR A 438 4.34 4.65 23.58
CA TYR A 438 4.40 3.52 22.66
C TYR A 438 3.62 2.34 23.25
N GLN A 439 3.17 1.42 22.40
CA GLN A 439 2.51 0.19 22.83
C GLN A 439 3.42 -1.02 22.61
N THR A 440 3.17 -2.09 23.36
CA THR A 440 3.86 -3.37 23.18
C THR A 440 3.74 -3.90 21.74
N GLY A 441 4.89 -4.11 21.08
CA GLY A 441 5.00 -4.47 19.66
C GLY A 441 5.44 -3.34 18.75
N ASP A 442 5.42 -2.09 19.25
CA ASP A 442 6.00 -0.96 18.54
C ASP A 442 7.52 -1.08 18.40
N ARG A 443 8.06 -0.27 17.49
CA ARG A 443 9.49 -0.16 17.21
C ARG A 443 9.98 1.25 17.52
N LEU A 444 11.27 1.38 17.83
CA LEU A 444 11.94 2.66 18.01
C LEU A 444 12.85 2.94 16.82
N GLY A 445 12.59 4.02 16.10
CA GLY A 445 13.51 4.62 15.16
C GLY A 445 14.56 5.42 15.92
N VAL A 446 15.84 5.11 15.70
CA VAL A 446 16.99 5.79 16.30
C VAL A 446 17.80 6.46 15.20
N PHE A 447 18.03 7.77 15.30
CA PHE A 447 18.95 8.47 14.39
C PHE A 447 20.39 8.27 14.87
N PRO A 448 21.25 7.56 14.11
CA PRO A 448 22.60 7.26 14.56
C PRO A 448 23.61 8.32 14.12
N LEU A 449 24.75 8.37 14.79
CA LEU A 449 25.93 9.11 14.34
C LEU A 449 26.99 8.15 13.77
N ASN A 450 27.71 8.61 12.75
CA ASN A 450 28.91 7.92 12.29
C ASN A 450 29.99 7.98 13.37
N SER A 451 30.77 6.90 13.51
CA SER A 451 31.87 6.88 14.47
C SER A 451 32.94 7.92 14.12
N GLU A 452 33.62 8.45 15.13
CA GLU A 452 34.70 9.42 14.93
C GLU A 452 35.78 8.89 14.00
N THR A 453 36.08 7.58 14.07
CA THR A 453 37.03 6.91 13.18
C THR A 453 36.58 6.95 11.72
N LEU A 454 35.30 6.70 11.42
CA LEU A 454 34.79 6.73 10.05
C LEU A 454 34.80 8.16 9.48
N VAL A 455 34.42 9.14 10.31
CA VAL A 455 34.48 10.56 9.95
C VAL A 455 35.92 10.98 9.67
N ALA A 456 36.87 10.61 10.54
CA ALA A 456 38.28 10.94 10.38
C ALA A 456 38.88 10.35 9.09
N LYS A 457 38.60 9.07 8.79
CA LYS A 457 39.02 8.44 7.51
C LYS A 457 38.46 9.19 6.30
N THR A 458 37.20 9.61 6.37
CA THR A 458 36.55 10.34 5.28
C THR A 458 37.14 11.74 5.10
N LEU A 459 37.44 12.45 6.20
CA LEU A 459 38.11 13.76 6.16
C LEU A 459 39.53 13.65 5.58
N GLN A 460 40.28 12.62 5.96
CA GLN A 460 41.61 12.34 5.43
C GLN A 460 41.56 12.10 3.91
N ALA A 461 40.59 11.29 3.44
CA ALA A 461 40.41 11.04 2.02
C ALA A 461 40.04 12.29 1.23
N LEU A 462 39.23 13.19 1.82
CA LEU A 462 38.90 14.50 1.24
C LEU A 462 40.04 15.52 1.29
N ASN A 463 41.11 15.25 2.03
CA ASN A 463 42.16 16.22 2.37
C ASN A 463 41.60 17.50 3.00
N ALA A 464 40.73 17.32 4.00
CA ALA A 464 39.99 18.39 4.68
C ALA A 464 40.25 18.42 6.19
N SER A 465 40.17 19.61 6.79
CA SER A 465 40.35 19.84 8.23
C SER A 465 39.11 19.47 9.06
N GLY A 466 37.93 19.45 8.43
CA GLY A 466 36.63 19.26 9.09
C GLY A 466 35.96 20.56 9.55
N GLN A 467 36.67 21.70 9.48
CA GLN A 467 36.16 23.03 9.85
C GLN A 467 35.58 23.79 8.65
N GLU A 468 35.69 23.23 7.44
CA GLU A 468 35.09 23.80 6.24
C GLU A 468 33.57 23.90 6.41
N MET A 469 32.97 25.00 5.99
CA MET A 469 31.53 25.20 6.08
C MET A 469 30.83 24.64 4.84
N ILE A 470 29.94 23.68 5.06
CA ILE A 470 29.11 23.05 4.02
C ILE A 470 27.74 23.70 4.03
N GLU A 471 27.34 24.28 2.90
CA GLU A 471 26.01 24.84 2.69
C GLU A 471 24.97 23.72 2.58
N LEU A 472 23.90 23.82 3.38
CA LEU A 472 22.83 22.82 3.40
C LEU A 472 21.78 23.13 2.32
N ASN A 473 21.35 22.10 1.58
CA ASN A 473 20.17 22.19 0.74
C ASN A 473 18.88 21.97 1.56
N GLY A 474 17.71 22.09 0.93
CA GLY A 474 16.42 21.96 1.63
C GLY A 474 16.25 20.64 2.39
N VAL A 475 16.66 19.51 1.80
CA VAL A 475 16.60 18.19 2.44
C VAL A 475 17.43 18.17 3.73
N TRP A 476 18.64 18.69 3.67
CA TRP A 476 19.52 18.77 4.83
C TRP A 476 19.03 19.75 5.88
N ARG A 477 18.48 20.91 5.50
CA ARG A 477 17.95 21.89 6.47
C ARG A 477 16.78 21.31 7.27
N THR A 478 15.86 20.63 6.59
CA THR A 478 14.74 19.93 7.24
C THR A 478 15.27 18.86 8.21
N ALA A 479 16.10 17.93 7.72
CA ALA A 479 16.67 16.88 8.55
C ALA A 479 17.46 17.44 9.74
N TRP A 480 18.25 18.50 9.52
CA TRP A 480 19.03 19.16 10.56
C TRP A 480 18.13 19.73 11.66
N SER A 481 17.09 20.47 11.28
CA SER A 481 16.14 21.03 12.24
C SER A 481 15.42 19.97 13.08
N GLU A 482 15.22 18.78 12.52
CA GLU A 482 14.59 17.67 13.23
C GLU A 482 15.53 16.99 14.23
N ILE A 483 16.81 16.81 13.89
CA ILE A 483 17.74 15.98 14.68
C ILE A 483 18.62 16.76 15.67
N GLN A 484 18.45 18.08 15.80
CA GLN A 484 19.14 18.87 16.82
C GLN A 484 18.29 19.03 18.09
N PRO A 485 18.88 18.90 19.30
CA PRO A 485 18.16 19.16 20.55
C PRO A 485 17.58 20.58 20.61
N GLU A 486 18.35 21.56 20.14
CA GLU A 486 17.89 22.94 19.96
C GLU A 486 17.50 23.13 18.49
N ALA A 487 16.28 23.61 18.23
CA ALA A 487 15.74 23.81 16.89
C ALA A 487 16.37 25.03 16.20
N THR A 488 17.70 25.09 16.12
CA THR A 488 18.44 26.16 15.45
C THR A 488 18.50 25.86 13.95
N PRO A 489 17.82 26.65 13.10
CA PRO A 489 18.00 26.54 11.66
C PRO A 489 19.46 26.82 11.32
N ALA A 490 20.02 26.04 10.40
CA ALA A 490 21.38 26.21 9.94
C ALA A 490 21.40 26.24 8.41
N GLU A 491 21.90 27.33 7.84
CA GLU A 491 22.17 27.42 6.40
C GLU A 491 23.48 26.70 6.02
N SER A 492 24.40 26.58 6.98
CA SER A 492 25.65 25.84 6.80
C SER A 492 26.13 25.24 8.12
N VAL A 493 26.91 24.16 8.02
CA VAL A 493 27.49 23.44 9.17
C VAL A 493 28.93 23.05 8.85
N SER A 494 29.76 22.81 9.88
CA SER A 494 31.11 22.31 9.64
C SER A 494 31.08 20.91 9.01
N LEU A 495 32.05 20.63 8.13
CA LEU A 495 32.16 19.37 7.41
C LEU A 495 32.21 18.17 8.36
N LYS A 496 32.88 18.30 9.52
CA LYS A 496 32.89 17.25 10.55
C LYS A 496 31.47 16.91 11.03
N ARG A 497 30.65 17.93 11.33
CA ARG A 497 29.27 17.73 11.80
C ARG A 497 28.35 17.20 10.69
N PHE A 498 28.58 17.63 9.44
CA PHE A 498 27.90 17.09 8.26
C PHE A 498 28.18 15.60 8.11
N LEU A 499 29.45 15.19 8.05
CA LEU A 499 29.86 13.80 7.87
C LEU A 499 29.40 12.90 9.03
N ALA A 500 29.36 13.41 10.27
CA ALA A 500 28.83 12.66 11.41
C ALA A 500 27.37 12.22 11.23
N ARG A 501 26.61 12.92 10.37
CA ARG A 501 25.16 12.71 10.15
C ARG A 501 24.83 12.32 8.72
N ALA A 502 25.82 12.17 7.83
CA ALA A 502 25.61 11.83 6.43
C ALA A 502 25.66 10.32 6.20
N LYS A 503 25.06 9.85 5.11
CA LYS A 503 25.13 8.44 4.71
C LYS A 503 26.52 8.08 4.16
N LEU A 504 27.42 7.62 5.03
CA LEU A 504 28.81 7.27 4.66
C LEU A 504 28.98 5.79 4.29
N ARG A 505 28.07 4.93 4.78
CA ARG A 505 28.12 3.48 4.56
C ARG A 505 26.75 2.80 4.58
N PRO A 506 26.54 1.75 3.77
CA PRO A 506 27.37 1.44 2.60
C PRO A 506 27.26 2.55 1.53
N LEU A 507 28.15 2.56 0.52
CA LEU A 507 28.05 3.51 -0.60
C LEU A 507 26.73 3.27 -1.35
N LEU A 508 25.87 4.29 -1.41
CA LEU A 508 24.64 4.18 -2.18
C LEU A 508 24.94 4.32 -3.67
N ARG A 509 24.29 3.49 -4.50
CA ARG A 509 24.42 3.54 -5.97
C ARG A 509 24.16 4.93 -6.58
N PRO A 510 23.14 5.74 -6.15
CA PRO A 510 22.97 7.10 -6.64
C PRO A 510 24.19 8.00 -6.38
N VAL A 511 24.83 7.83 -5.22
CA VAL A 511 26.05 8.58 -4.84
C VAL A 511 27.21 8.15 -5.73
N GLY A 512 27.40 6.83 -5.91
CA GLY A 512 28.42 6.30 -6.83
C GLY A 512 28.21 6.78 -8.28
N LYS A 513 26.97 6.78 -8.79
CA LYS A 513 26.65 7.30 -10.13
C LYS A 513 26.95 8.80 -10.25
N ALA A 514 26.57 9.60 -9.25
CA ALA A 514 26.85 11.03 -9.25
C ALA A 514 28.36 11.31 -9.23
N LEU A 515 29.11 10.59 -8.38
CA LEU A 515 30.57 10.68 -8.36
C LEU A 515 31.20 10.25 -9.70
N TYR A 516 30.71 9.17 -10.32
CA TYR A 516 31.17 8.75 -11.65
C TYR A 516 30.88 9.79 -12.73
N GLN A 517 29.72 10.45 -12.70
CA GLN A 517 29.41 11.53 -13.65
C GLN A 517 30.40 12.70 -13.53
N LEU A 518 30.88 12.98 -12.32
CA LEU A 518 31.85 14.04 -12.04
C LEU A 518 33.29 13.64 -12.37
N SER A 519 33.69 12.41 -12.04
CA SER A 519 35.09 11.96 -12.14
C SER A 519 35.43 11.20 -13.41
N ARG A 520 34.44 10.55 -14.04
CA ARG A 520 34.61 9.59 -15.14
C ARG A 520 35.57 8.46 -14.83
N SER A 521 35.69 8.12 -13.55
CA SER A 521 36.55 7.05 -13.03
C SER A 521 36.22 5.68 -13.64
N PRO A 522 37.17 5.01 -14.32
CA PRO A 522 36.98 3.66 -14.85
C PRO A 522 36.78 2.62 -13.73
N GLN A 523 37.50 2.75 -12.61
CA GLN A 523 37.38 1.81 -11.50
C GLN A 523 36.02 1.95 -10.80
N LEU A 524 35.55 3.17 -10.56
CA LEU A 524 34.20 3.39 -10.02
C LEU A 524 33.12 2.91 -11.00
N HIS A 525 33.34 3.07 -12.30
CA HIS A 525 32.46 2.49 -13.32
C HIS A 525 32.39 0.97 -13.16
N GLN A 526 33.53 0.28 -12.98
CA GLN A 526 33.56 -1.16 -12.74
C GLN A 526 32.85 -1.58 -11.44
N ILE A 527 32.94 -0.79 -10.37
CA ILE A 527 32.20 -1.04 -9.12
C ILE A 527 30.68 -0.94 -9.35
N LEU A 528 30.23 0.11 -10.06
CA LEU A 528 28.82 0.31 -10.43
C LEU A 528 28.31 -0.78 -11.40
N GLU A 529 29.18 -1.24 -12.30
CA GLU A 529 28.87 -2.33 -13.21
C GLU A 529 28.84 -3.69 -12.49
N SER A 530 29.69 -3.93 -11.50
CA SER A 530 29.64 -5.16 -10.71
C SER A 530 28.55 -5.18 -9.63
N ARG A 531 27.88 -4.04 -9.36
CA ARG A 531 26.95 -3.85 -8.22
C ARG A 531 27.57 -4.21 -6.86
N SER A 532 28.84 -3.85 -6.70
CA SER A 532 29.58 -4.09 -5.46
C SER A 532 29.70 -2.82 -4.61
N GLU A 533 28.94 -1.76 -4.92
CA GLU A 533 29.00 -0.48 -4.21
C GLU A 533 28.75 -0.65 -2.72
N ASP A 534 27.86 -1.58 -2.38
CA ASP A 534 27.48 -1.88 -1.01
C ASP A 534 28.64 -2.41 -0.14
N GLN A 535 29.75 -2.84 -0.77
CA GLN A 535 30.98 -3.28 -0.10
C GLN A 535 31.93 -2.14 0.27
N TYR A 536 31.68 -0.93 -0.22
CA TYR A 536 32.57 0.21 -0.03
C TYR A 536 31.99 1.20 0.98
N GLU A 537 32.84 1.69 1.87
CA GLU A 537 32.60 2.94 2.59
C GLU A 537 33.04 4.12 1.73
N LEU A 538 32.41 5.28 1.89
CA LEU A 538 32.64 6.44 1.02
C LEU A 538 34.12 6.87 0.94
N TRP A 539 34.86 6.78 2.05
CA TRP A 539 36.27 7.15 2.08
C TRP A 539 37.14 6.30 1.14
N GLN A 540 36.78 5.03 0.90
CA GLN A 540 37.50 4.15 -0.03
C GLN A 540 37.31 4.64 -1.47
N ILE A 541 36.11 5.10 -1.81
CA ILE A 541 35.83 5.70 -3.12
C ILE A 541 36.56 7.03 -3.27
N PHE A 542 36.66 7.84 -2.22
CA PHE A 542 37.43 9.06 -2.26
C PHE A 542 38.94 8.79 -2.46
N GLU A 543 39.55 7.86 -1.73
CA GLU A 543 40.96 7.48 -1.97
C GLU A 543 41.18 6.93 -3.39
N LEU A 544 40.25 6.13 -3.90
CA LEU A 544 40.27 5.64 -5.29
C LEU A 544 40.28 6.81 -6.29
N LEU A 545 39.33 7.75 -6.17
CA LEU A 545 39.22 8.90 -7.05
C LEU A 545 40.45 9.82 -6.97
N LYS A 546 41.01 9.98 -5.77
CA LYS A 546 42.25 10.72 -5.54
C LYS A 546 43.45 10.07 -6.22
N GLY A 547 43.54 8.74 -6.20
CA GLY A 547 44.54 7.97 -6.94
C GLY A 547 44.44 8.15 -8.47
N GLU A 548 43.24 8.45 -8.97
CA GLU A 548 42.97 8.80 -10.38
C GLU A 548 43.04 10.32 -10.66
N ASN A 549 43.68 11.11 -9.77
CA ASN A 549 43.89 12.55 -9.88
C ASN A 549 42.60 13.41 -9.91
N PHE A 550 41.48 12.92 -9.37
CA PHE A 550 40.29 13.74 -9.18
C PHE A 550 40.45 14.68 -7.97
N ASP A 551 40.32 16.01 -8.18
CA ASP A 551 40.45 16.98 -7.08
C ASP A 551 39.21 17.03 -6.18
N LEU A 552 39.24 16.23 -5.11
CA LEU A 552 38.15 16.15 -4.12
C LEU A 552 37.92 17.46 -3.35
N ARG A 553 38.88 18.38 -3.30
CA ARG A 553 38.74 19.66 -2.58
C ARG A 553 37.64 20.53 -3.17
N ARG A 554 37.27 20.31 -4.44
CA ARG A 554 36.15 21.00 -5.08
C ARG A 554 34.81 20.66 -4.44
N LEU A 555 34.65 19.44 -3.91
CA LEU A 555 33.39 18.99 -3.28
C LEU A 555 33.10 19.79 -2.01
N CYS A 556 34.13 20.07 -1.21
CA CYS A 556 34.03 20.86 0.02
C CYS A 556 33.76 22.35 -0.23
N LYS A 557 34.03 22.86 -1.44
CA LYS A 557 33.87 24.27 -1.82
C LYS A 557 32.58 24.54 -2.60
N ALA A 558 31.90 23.50 -3.05
CA ALA A 558 30.73 23.60 -3.91
C ALA A 558 29.51 24.14 -3.14
N LYS A 559 28.73 24.99 -3.82
CA LYS A 559 27.48 25.58 -3.31
C LYS A 559 26.33 24.59 -3.37
N ALA A 560 25.31 24.73 -2.51
CA ALA A 560 24.25 23.73 -2.36
C ALA A 560 23.48 23.36 -3.65
N TRP A 561 23.42 24.28 -4.63
CA TRP A 561 22.76 24.04 -5.92
C TRP A 561 23.64 23.31 -6.95
N GLN A 562 24.97 23.30 -6.75
CA GLN A 562 25.92 22.70 -7.68
C GLN A 562 25.89 21.15 -7.61
N PRO A 563 26.05 20.45 -8.75
CA PRO A 563 26.12 18.98 -8.79
C PRO A 563 27.17 18.37 -7.85
N GLU A 564 28.29 19.06 -7.64
CA GLU A 564 29.42 18.66 -6.81
C GLU A 564 29.21 18.86 -5.31
N SER A 565 28.13 19.52 -4.89
CA SER A 565 27.87 19.79 -3.48
C SER A 565 27.78 18.50 -2.68
N LEU A 566 28.51 18.41 -1.57
CA LEU A 566 28.37 17.29 -0.63
C LEU A 566 26.93 17.12 -0.14
N ALA A 567 26.18 18.21 0.05
CA ALA A 567 24.76 18.14 0.45
C ALA A 567 23.85 17.53 -0.63
N LYS A 568 24.23 17.63 -1.91
CA LYS A 568 23.51 17.03 -3.04
C LYS A 568 23.98 15.60 -3.33
N LEU A 569 25.28 15.34 -3.16
CA LEU A 569 25.86 14.02 -3.33
C LEU A 569 25.48 13.07 -2.21
N MET A 570 25.43 13.52 -0.95
CA MET A 570 25.29 12.67 0.22
C MET A 570 24.01 13.02 0.98
N PRO A 571 23.03 12.10 1.06
CA PRO A 571 21.85 12.33 1.88
C PRO A 571 22.18 12.25 3.37
N PRO A 572 21.34 12.82 4.25
CA PRO A 572 21.39 12.54 5.68
C PRO A 572 21.27 11.04 5.95
N GLU A 573 21.87 10.59 7.04
CA GLU A 573 21.59 9.27 7.61
C GLU A 573 20.10 9.18 7.99
N ARG A 574 19.59 7.96 8.16
CA ARG A 574 18.17 7.72 8.45
C ARG A 574 17.97 7.12 9.83
N PHE A 575 16.80 7.34 10.40
CA PHE A 575 16.36 6.62 11.59
C PHE A 575 16.38 5.11 11.32
N ARG A 576 17.20 4.37 12.07
CA ARG A 576 17.21 2.91 12.03
C ARG A 576 16.20 2.37 13.04
N VAL A 577 15.34 1.49 12.58
CA VAL A 577 14.24 0.94 13.38
C VAL A 577 14.69 -0.34 14.11
N TYR A 578 14.35 -0.44 15.39
CA TYR A 578 14.58 -1.59 16.26
C TYR A 578 13.27 -1.95 17.00
N SER A 579 12.92 -3.23 17.12
CA SER A 579 11.76 -3.64 17.93
C SER A 579 12.01 -3.32 19.41
N ILE A 580 11.04 -2.68 20.06
CA ILE A 580 11.13 -2.34 21.48
C ILE A 580 11.06 -3.61 22.33
N SER A 581 11.94 -3.75 23.33
CA SER A 581 12.02 -4.91 24.24
C SER A 581 11.49 -4.66 25.65
N SER A 582 10.63 -3.66 25.79
CA SER A 582 9.90 -3.34 27.02
C SER A 582 8.40 -3.25 26.73
N ALA A 583 7.58 -3.55 27.73
CA ALA A 583 6.15 -3.27 27.67
C ALA A 583 5.89 -1.76 27.58
N GLY A 584 4.82 -1.36 26.90
CA GLY A 584 4.40 0.03 26.81
C GLY A 584 2.87 0.16 26.79
N ASP A 585 2.39 1.34 27.17
CA ASP A 585 0.98 1.71 27.16
C ASP A 585 0.81 3.00 26.34
N LEU A 586 -0.19 3.02 25.47
CA LEU A 586 -0.47 4.15 24.61
C LEU A 586 -0.98 5.36 25.38
N LEU A 587 -1.68 5.12 26.50
CA LEU A 587 -2.35 6.16 27.28
C LEU A 587 -1.44 6.81 28.34
N THR A 588 -0.18 6.38 28.43
CA THR A 588 0.78 6.92 29.40
C THR A 588 2.14 7.21 28.75
N PRO A 589 2.87 8.25 29.20
CA PRO A 589 4.20 8.54 28.69
C PRO A 589 5.20 7.48 29.18
N ALA A 590 6.07 7.05 28.28
CA ALA A 590 7.18 6.19 28.62
C ALA A 590 8.32 7.00 29.28
N GLU A 591 8.79 6.54 30.43
CA GLU A 591 9.99 7.08 31.08
C GLU A 591 11.28 6.41 30.58
N GLU A 592 11.19 5.15 30.16
CA GLU A 592 12.33 4.35 29.67
C GLU A 592 11.88 3.47 28.51
N VAL A 593 12.80 3.20 27.59
CA VAL A 593 12.62 2.21 26.51
C VAL A 593 13.82 1.29 26.41
N HIS A 594 13.56 0.00 26.20
CA HIS A 594 14.59 -1.03 26.12
C HIS A 594 14.71 -1.53 24.69
N LEU A 595 15.93 -1.85 24.26
CA LEU A 595 16.22 -2.47 22.97
C LEU A 595 17.15 -3.68 23.15
N THR A 596 16.89 -4.76 22.41
CA THR A 596 17.81 -5.91 22.30
C THR A 596 18.47 -5.88 20.92
N ILE A 597 19.72 -5.43 20.85
CA ILE A 597 20.40 -5.15 19.58
C ILE A 597 21.55 -6.13 19.31
N GLY A 598 21.70 -6.55 18.05
CA GLY A 598 22.90 -7.24 17.58
C GLY A 598 23.89 -6.25 16.95
N GLN A 599 25.13 -6.22 17.44
CA GLN A 599 26.21 -5.45 16.84
C GLN A 599 26.57 -6.05 15.48
N LEU A 600 26.40 -5.28 14.40
CA LEU A 600 26.74 -5.71 13.06
C LEU A 600 28.23 -5.45 12.81
N LYS A 601 28.98 -6.52 12.58
CA LYS A 601 30.40 -6.51 12.25
C LYS A 601 30.64 -7.50 11.10
N TYR A 602 31.23 -7.05 10.01
CA TYR A 602 31.51 -7.88 8.83
C TYR A 602 32.78 -7.40 8.10
N GLN A 603 33.36 -8.27 7.28
CA GLN A 603 34.53 -7.93 6.46
C GLN A 603 34.08 -7.60 5.04
N SER A 604 34.57 -6.49 4.47
CA SER A 604 34.22 -6.11 3.09
C SER A 604 34.79 -7.10 2.09
N GLN A 605 34.05 -7.33 1.00
CA GLN A 605 34.49 -8.18 -0.11
C GLN A 605 35.06 -7.33 -1.25
N THR A 606 36.00 -6.46 -0.88
CA THR A 606 36.76 -5.59 -1.79
C THR A 606 38.14 -6.20 -2.05
N PRO A 607 38.86 -5.79 -3.12
CA PRO A 607 40.24 -6.26 -3.35
C PRO A 607 41.17 -6.08 -2.15
N GLU A 608 40.91 -5.04 -1.35
CA GLU A 608 41.51 -4.82 -0.02
C GLU A 608 40.42 -4.96 1.06
N PRO A 609 40.23 -6.15 1.66
CA PRO A 609 39.20 -6.37 2.66
C PRO A 609 39.46 -5.58 3.94
N VAL A 610 38.45 -4.85 4.42
CA VAL A 610 38.50 -4.09 5.67
C VAL A 610 37.36 -4.50 6.59
N GLN A 611 37.61 -4.44 7.90
CA GLN A 611 36.58 -4.64 8.90
C GLN A 611 35.60 -3.45 8.89
N GLN A 612 34.33 -3.73 8.59
CA GLN A 612 33.24 -2.76 8.58
C GLN A 612 32.23 -3.07 9.70
N TYR A 613 31.40 -2.07 9.99
CA TYR A 613 30.40 -2.12 11.06
C TYR A 613 29.07 -1.53 10.57
N GLY A 614 27.96 -1.88 11.22
CA GLY A 614 26.71 -1.14 11.04
C GLY A 614 26.77 0.22 11.75
N THR A 615 26.30 1.30 11.13
CA THR A 615 26.31 2.66 11.76
C THR A 615 25.49 2.68 13.06
N ALA A 616 24.21 2.32 13.00
CA ALA A 616 23.33 2.38 14.17
C ALA A 616 23.65 1.36 15.27
N SER A 617 23.97 0.11 14.91
CA SER A 617 24.28 -0.92 15.91
C SER A 617 25.63 -0.66 16.58
N GLN A 618 26.63 -0.11 15.86
CA GLN A 618 27.87 0.36 16.48
C GLN A 618 27.63 1.54 17.42
N PHE A 619 26.81 2.51 16.98
CA PHE A 619 26.46 3.69 17.79
C PHE A 619 25.79 3.29 19.10
N LEU A 620 24.75 2.45 19.06
CA LEU A 620 24.03 2.00 20.24
C LEU A 620 24.79 0.98 21.12
N SER A 621 25.74 0.23 20.54
CA SER A 621 26.60 -0.68 21.32
C SER A 621 27.71 0.07 22.07
N SER A 622 27.96 1.33 21.69
CA SER A 622 28.83 2.24 22.45
C SER A 622 28.04 2.95 23.57
N THR A 623 28.66 3.91 24.25
CA THR A 623 27.97 4.83 25.17
C THR A 623 27.88 6.19 24.49
N PRO A 624 26.83 6.48 23.69
CA PRO A 624 26.64 7.80 23.11
C PRO A 624 26.61 8.88 24.19
N SER A 625 27.42 9.91 24.01
CA SER A 625 27.46 11.08 24.91
C SER A 625 26.45 12.17 24.53
N GLU A 626 26.04 12.22 23.25
CA GLU A 626 25.03 13.16 22.75
C GLU A 626 23.61 12.59 22.90
N PRO A 627 22.59 13.44 23.17
CA PRO A 627 21.19 13.04 23.10
C PRO A 627 20.84 12.44 21.74
N ILE A 628 20.04 11.38 21.75
CA ILE A 628 19.75 10.55 20.58
C ILE A 628 18.37 10.92 20.04
N PRO A 629 18.23 11.46 18.82
CA PRO A 629 16.90 11.66 18.22
C PRO A 629 16.20 10.32 18.05
N VAL A 630 14.94 10.25 18.50
CA VAL A 630 14.12 9.04 18.45
C VAL A 630 12.71 9.29 17.95
N GLN A 631 12.12 8.27 17.33
CA GLN A 631 10.72 8.28 16.92
C GLN A 631 10.07 6.91 17.13
N VAL A 632 8.82 6.89 17.56
CA VAL A 632 8.04 5.64 17.67
C VAL A 632 7.50 5.26 16.30
N VAL A 633 7.74 4.01 15.92
CA VAL A 633 7.35 3.44 14.63
C VAL A 633 6.40 2.29 14.89
N ARG A 634 5.16 2.44 14.44
CA ARG A 634 4.09 1.46 14.68
C ARG A 634 3.94 0.53 13.48
N PRO A 635 4.23 -0.78 13.62
CA PRO A 635 3.96 -1.76 12.57
C PRO A 635 2.46 -2.00 12.44
N SER A 636 1.95 -2.18 11.23
CA SER A 636 0.50 -2.22 10.99
C SER A 636 -0.22 -3.43 11.61
N ARG A 637 0.48 -4.55 11.82
CA ARG A 637 -0.12 -5.79 12.34
C ARG A 637 0.60 -6.37 13.55
N PHE A 638 1.86 -6.03 13.81
CA PHE A 638 2.68 -6.65 14.85
C PHE A 638 2.39 -6.06 16.25
N ARG A 639 1.28 -6.47 16.84
CA ARG A 639 0.78 -6.02 18.16
C ARG A 639 0.08 -7.17 18.88
N LEU A 640 -0.18 -6.99 20.17
CA LEU A 640 -1.00 -7.93 20.94
C LEU A 640 -2.42 -8.05 20.35
N PRO A 641 -3.07 -9.24 20.46
CA PRO A 641 -4.45 -9.41 20.01
C PRO A 641 -5.40 -8.55 20.86
N THR A 642 -6.54 -8.17 20.26
CA THR A 642 -7.60 -7.43 20.97
C THR A 642 -8.26 -8.27 22.05
N ASP A 643 -8.36 -9.58 21.83
CA ASP A 643 -8.76 -10.55 22.85
C ASP A 643 -7.52 -10.98 23.65
N PRO A 644 -7.37 -10.50 24.91
CA PRO A 644 -6.17 -10.75 25.70
C PRO A 644 -6.07 -12.21 26.17
N GLU A 645 -7.15 -13.00 26.13
CA GLU A 645 -7.15 -14.39 26.60
C GLU A 645 -6.56 -15.38 25.58
N ARG A 646 -6.40 -14.95 24.32
CA ARG A 646 -5.88 -15.78 23.23
C ARG A 646 -4.42 -16.12 23.44
N PRO A 647 -4.00 -17.39 23.27
CA PRO A 647 -2.61 -17.78 23.45
C PRO A 647 -1.72 -17.23 22.33
N LEU A 648 -0.54 -16.75 22.70
CA LEU A 648 0.48 -16.29 21.77
C LEU A 648 1.47 -17.41 21.47
N VAL A 649 1.93 -17.49 20.22
CA VAL A 649 2.96 -18.42 19.76
C VAL A 649 4.09 -17.63 19.11
N MET A 650 5.18 -17.48 19.84
CA MET A 650 6.27 -16.57 19.52
C MET A 650 7.48 -17.36 19.02
N PHE A 651 7.99 -17.05 17.83
CA PHE A 651 9.19 -17.64 17.25
C PHE A 651 10.28 -16.60 17.18
N ALA A 652 11.36 -16.78 17.94
CA ALA A 652 12.46 -15.83 18.03
C ALA A 652 13.79 -16.43 17.57
N GLY A 653 14.40 -15.82 16.56
CA GLY A 653 15.75 -16.12 16.11
C GLY A 653 16.76 -15.08 16.62
N GLY A 654 17.63 -15.47 17.57
CA GLY A 654 18.65 -14.57 18.13
C GLY A 654 18.05 -13.29 18.76
N THR A 655 18.40 -12.11 18.23
CA THR A 655 17.84 -10.82 18.69
C THR A 655 16.34 -10.68 18.41
N GLY A 656 15.74 -11.60 17.65
CA GLY A 656 14.29 -11.68 17.45
C GLY A 656 13.48 -11.88 18.74
N ILE A 657 14.13 -12.16 19.87
CA ILE A 657 13.47 -12.17 21.19
C ILE A 657 13.00 -10.76 21.63
N SER A 658 13.55 -9.69 21.04
CA SER A 658 13.33 -8.29 21.43
C SER A 658 11.86 -7.96 21.71
N PRO A 659 10.93 -8.02 20.72
CA PRO A 659 9.55 -7.63 20.98
C PRO A 659 8.82 -8.53 21.97
N PHE A 660 9.18 -9.82 22.02
CA PHE A 660 8.50 -10.78 22.89
C PHE A 660 8.72 -10.48 24.36
N ARG A 661 9.84 -9.83 24.71
CA ARG A 661 10.04 -9.34 26.07
C ARG A 661 8.94 -8.41 26.53
N GLY A 662 8.55 -7.45 25.70
CA GLY A 662 7.39 -6.60 25.99
C GLY A 662 6.09 -7.40 26.06
N PHE A 663 5.92 -8.45 25.24
CA PHE A 663 4.71 -9.25 25.19
C PHE A 663 4.48 -10.01 26.50
N TRP A 664 5.48 -10.77 26.99
CA TRP A 664 5.31 -11.51 28.24
C TRP A 664 5.25 -10.56 29.45
N GLN A 665 5.94 -9.42 29.42
CA GLN A 665 5.80 -8.37 30.45
C GLN A 665 4.37 -7.83 30.51
N SER A 666 3.77 -7.52 29.36
CA SER A 666 2.40 -7.01 29.28
C SER A 666 1.34 -8.02 29.72
N ARG A 667 1.67 -9.33 29.69
CA ARG A 667 0.74 -10.42 29.99
C ARG A 667 0.94 -11.04 31.37
N GLN A 668 1.84 -10.51 32.20
CA GLN A 668 2.07 -11.05 33.55
C GLN A 668 0.81 -11.02 34.41
N THR A 669 0.00 -9.96 34.32
CA THR A 669 -1.22 -9.76 35.11
C THR A 669 -2.48 -10.26 34.39
N THR A 670 -2.43 -10.49 33.08
CA THR A 670 -3.55 -10.98 32.28
C THR A 670 -3.93 -12.39 32.67
N ARG A 671 -5.23 -12.65 32.89
CA ARG A 671 -5.72 -14.03 33.06
C ARG A 671 -5.69 -14.73 31.71
N LEU A 672 -4.91 -15.81 31.62
CA LEU A 672 -4.79 -16.59 30.40
C LEU A 672 -5.51 -17.92 30.58
N ASN A 673 -6.27 -18.32 29.55
CA ASN A 673 -6.91 -19.65 29.53
C ASN A 673 -5.88 -20.76 29.32
N GLN A 674 -4.74 -20.43 28.70
CA GLN A 674 -3.61 -21.32 28.44
C GLN A 674 -2.30 -20.52 28.42
N PRO A 675 -1.13 -21.14 28.67
CA PRO A 675 0.14 -20.44 28.56
C PRO A 675 0.41 -20.01 27.11
N ASP A 676 1.14 -18.90 26.99
CA ASP A 676 1.79 -18.53 25.75
C ASP A 676 2.99 -19.45 25.47
N TRP A 677 3.47 -19.47 24.24
CA TRP A 677 4.55 -20.33 23.79
C TRP A 677 5.68 -19.51 23.17
N LEU A 678 6.92 -19.78 23.56
CA LEU A 678 8.13 -19.17 22.99
C LEU A 678 9.05 -20.27 22.44
N PHE A 679 9.24 -20.27 21.13
CA PHE A 679 10.16 -21.13 20.40
C PHE A 679 11.41 -20.34 19.98
N LEU A 680 12.58 -20.74 20.49
CA LEU A 680 13.85 -20.06 20.29
C LEU A 680 14.75 -20.83 19.33
N GLY A 681 15.27 -20.14 18.31
CA GLY A 681 16.40 -20.61 17.52
C GLY A 681 17.66 -19.84 17.89
N ILE A 682 18.55 -20.45 18.67
CA ILE A 682 19.77 -19.82 19.18
C ILE A 682 20.99 -20.73 18.98
N GLN A 683 22.19 -20.22 19.22
CA GLN A 683 23.42 -20.98 18.97
C GLN A 683 23.68 -22.01 20.08
N SER A 684 23.53 -21.60 21.33
CA SER A 684 23.95 -22.35 22.52
C SER A 684 23.32 -21.74 23.77
N PRO A 685 23.33 -22.43 24.94
CA PRO A 685 22.70 -21.96 26.19
C PRO A 685 23.04 -20.53 26.61
N GLU A 686 24.27 -20.09 26.41
CA GLU A 686 24.73 -18.73 26.73
C GLU A 686 24.01 -17.61 25.95
N HIS A 687 23.30 -17.96 24.86
CA HIS A 687 22.48 -17.06 24.07
C HIS A 687 21.00 -17.05 24.52
N LEU A 688 20.66 -17.71 25.63
CA LEU A 688 19.34 -17.63 26.26
C LEU A 688 19.22 -16.31 27.04
N TYR A 689 18.83 -15.25 26.34
CA TYR A 689 18.65 -13.92 26.93
C TYR A 689 17.43 -13.88 27.86
N TYR A 690 17.51 -13.05 28.90
CA TYR A 690 16.42 -12.82 29.87
C TYR A 690 15.99 -14.08 30.63
N GLN A 691 16.93 -14.99 30.92
CA GLN A 691 16.66 -16.28 31.54
C GLN A 691 15.79 -16.15 32.81
N GLU A 692 16.15 -15.27 33.74
CA GLU A 692 15.40 -15.08 35.00
C GLU A 692 13.94 -14.63 34.76
N GLU A 693 13.70 -13.71 33.82
CA GLU A 693 12.34 -13.26 33.48
C GLU A 693 11.51 -14.40 32.84
N LEU A 694 12.16 -15.23 32.02
CA LEU A 694 11.52 -16.39 31.39
C LEU A 694 11.19 -17.47 32.43
N GLU A 695 12.10 -17.77 33.36
CA GLU A 695 11.88 -18.72 34.46
C GLU A 695 10.71 -18.28 35.36
N ASP A 696 10.65 -16.99 35.70
CA ASP A 696 9.52 -16.42 36.44
C ASP A 696 8.18 -16.60 35.68
N ALA A 697 8.14 -16.29 34.39
CA ALA A 697 6.93 -16.46 33.59
C ALA A 697 6.49 -17.94 33.45
N VAL A 698 7.45 -18.87 33.34
CA VAL A 698 7.19 -20.31 33.32
C VAL A 698 6.69 -20.80 34.68
N SER A 699 7.30 -20.37 35.79
CA SER A 699 6.89 -20.72 37.16
C SER A 699 5.44 -20.34 37.46
N LYS A 700 4.99 -19.20 36.92
CA LYS A 700 3.61 -18.68 37.04
C LYS A 700 2.62 -19.33 36.06
N GLY A 701 3.07 -20.28 35.24
CA GLY A 701 2.24 -20.95 34.23
C GLY A 701 1.78 -20.02 33.10
N LYS A 702 2.44 -18.88 32.90
CA LYS A 702 2.11 -17.90 31.86
C LYS A 702 2.78 -18.21 30.53
N LEU A 703 3.96 -18.84 30.57
CA LEU A 703 4.79 -19.08 29.40
C LEU A 703 5.29 -20.53 29.36
N GLN A 704 5.42 -21.07 28.16
CA GLN A 704 6.15 -22.30 27.85
C GLN A 704 7.32 -21.95 26.91
N VAL A 705 8.53 -22.41 27.24
CA VAL A 705 9.73 -22.13 26.44
C VAL A 705 10.26 -23.42 25.83
N ARG A 706 10.66 -23.34 24.56
CA ARG A 706 11.33 -24.41 23.79
C ARG A 706 12.52 -23.80 23.05
N ALA A 707 13.71 -24.39 23.14
CA ALA A 707 14.92 -23.85 22.50
C ALA A 707 15.63 -24.88 21.64
N ALA A 708 16.01 -24.47 20.43
CA ALA A 708 16.87 -25.21 19.52
C ALA A 708 18.28 -24.60 19.55
N PHE A 709 19.27 -25.40 19.96
CA PHE A 709 20.67 -25.00 19.97
C PHE A 709 21.38 -25.50 18.71
N SER A 710 21.73 -24.58 17.82
CA SER A 710 22.33 -24.91 16.52
C SER A 710 23.83 -25.24 16.56
N ARG A 711 24.51 -24.95 17.69
CA ARG A 711 25.96 -25.15 17.88
C ARG A 711 26.31 -25.89 19.18
N SER A 712 25.33 -26.35 19.96
CA SER A 712 25.53 -27.06 21.23
C SER A 712 24.80 -28.42 21.23
N GLU A 713 25.37 -29.42 21.90
CA GLU A 713 24.80 -30.76 22.12
C GLU A 713 24.04 -30.82 23.46
N LEU A 714 23.33 -29.74 23.76
CA LEU A 714 22.49 -29.60 24.94
C LEU A 714 21.04 -29.42 24.50
N CYS A 715 20.09 -29.68 25.41
CA CYS A 715 18.68 -29.35 25.25
C CYS A 715 18.19 -28.60 26.49
N LEU A 716 17.15 -27.77 26.32
CA LEU A 716 16.56 -26.99 27.40
C LEU A 716 15.40 -27.78 28.03
N THR A 717 15.49 -28.03 29.33
CA THR A 717 14.43 -28.65 30.13
C THR A 717 14.01 -27.71 31.27
N TRP A 718 12.80 -27.90 31.80
CA TRP A 718 12.32 -27.17 32.98
C TRP A 718 12.46 -28.03 34.22
N ASN A 719 13.13 -27.54 35.25
CA ASN A 719 13.20 -28.21 36.55
C ASN A 719 12.14 -27.63 37.50
N PRO A 720 11.00 -28.32 37.72
CA PRO A 720 9.93 -27.79 38.57
C PRO A 720 10.31 -27.74 40.06
N ALA A 721 11.32 -28.50 40.52
CA ALA A 721 11.76 -28.43 41.91
C ALA A 721 12.60 -27.17 42.18
N ALA A 722 13.46 -26.81 41.22
CA ALA A 722 14.32 -25.62 41.32
C ALA A 722 13.65 -24.34 40.80
N GLN A 723 12.54 -24.46 40.06
CA GLN A 723 11.89 -23.35 39.34
C GLN A 723 12.88 -22.63 38.39
N GLN A 724 13.74 -23.41 37.74
CA GLN A 724 14.81 -22.93 36.87
C GLN A 724 14.94 -23.82 35.63
N PHE A 725 15.54 -23.28 34.57
CA PHE A 725 15.92 -24.08 33.42
C PHE A 725 17.12 -24.98 33.74
N ALA A 726 17.09 -26.20 33.19
CA ALA A 726 18.20 -27.13 33.18
C ALA A 726 18.66 -27.37 31.74
N PHE A 727 19.96 -27.61 31.58
CA PHE A 727 20.58 -27.90 30.29
C PHE A 727 21.13 -29.32 30.32
N GLU A 728 20.45 -30.22 29.64
CA GLU A 728 20.75 -31.66 29.62
C GLU A 728 21.41 -32.06 28.28
N ALA A 729 22.02 -33.24 28.22
CA ALA A 729 22.61 -33.74 26.98
C ALA A 729 21.53 -33.93 25.91
N GLY A 730 21.82 -33.47 24.69
CA GLY A 730 20.92 -33.55 23.55
C GLY A 730 21.64 -33.48 22.21
N GLU A 731 20.90 -33.25 21.14
CA GLU A 731 21.44 -33.14 19.79
C GLU A 731 21.41 -31.70 19.28
N LYS A 732 22.40 -31.34 18.47
CA LYS A 732 22.40 -30.06 17.73
C LYS A 732 21.19 -30.03 16.82
N MET A 733 20.33 -29.02 16.99
CA MET A 733 19.15 -28.87 16.16
C MET A 733 18.87 -27.41 15.81
N ARG A 734 18.21 -27.22 14.66
CA ARG A 734 17.66 -25.93 14.24
C ARG A 734 16.16 -25.88 14.55
N ILE A 735 15.59 -24.69 14.45
CA ILE A 735 14.19 -24.42 14.80
C ILE A 735 13.21 -25.37 14.11
N GLN A 736 13.43 -25.70 12.84
CA GLN A 736 12.58 -26.62 12.08
C GLN A 736 12.54 -28.03 12.69
N ALA A 737 13.68 -28.55 13.16
CA ALA A 737 13.74 -29.88 13.76
C ALA A 737 13.03 -29.90 15.12
N LEU A 738 13.22 -28.85 15.93
CA LEU A 738 12.52 -28.67 17.21
C LEU A 738 10.99 -28.64 17.02
N MET A 739 10.50 -27.87 16.05
CA MET A 739 9.07 -27.77 15.74
C MET A 739 8.47 -29.09 15.27
N GLN A 740 9.25 -29.92 14.58
CA GLN A 740 8.81 -31.20 14.01
C GLN A 740 8.86 -32.37 15.00
N THR A 741 9.39 -32.17 16.22
CA THR A 741 9.28 -33.18 17.28
C THR A 741 7.80 -33.49 17.56
N PRO A 742 7.43 -34.75 17.86
CA PRO A 742 6.02 -35.15 17.98
C PRO A 742 5.21 -34.30 18.97
N GLU A 743 5.79 -33.96 20.13
CA GLU A 743 5.13 -33.13 21.15
C GLU A 743 4.88 -31.70 20.62
N ASN A 744 5.90 -31.04 20.08
CA ASN A 744 5.78 -29.66 19.60
C ASN A 744 4.86 -29.57 18.38
N ALA A 745 4.95 -30.51 17.44
CA ALA A 745 4.08 -30.55 16.28
C ALA A 745 2.60 -30.70 16.68
N ALA A 746 2.29 -31.55 17.66
CA ALA A 746 0.92 -31.72 18.17
C ALA A 746 0.39 -30.45 18.85
N VAL A 747 1.22 -29.78 19.65
CA VAL A 747 0.85 -28.50 20.29
C VAL A 747 0.62 -27.40 19.25
N LEU A 748 1.54 -27.26 18.29
CA LEU A 748 1.42 -26.28 17.21
C LEU A 748 0.17 -26.52 16.37
N TRP A 749 -0.17 -27.78 16.07
CA TRP A 749 -1.41 -28.13 15.38
C TRP A 749 -2.67 -27.69 16.16
N GLN A 750 -2.71 -27.90 17.47
CA GLN A 750 -3.83 -27.44 18.30
C GLN A 750 -3.94 -25.91 18.31
N LEU A 751 -2.82 -25.20 18.32
CA LEU A 751 -2.78 -23.73 18.33
C LEU A 751 -3.14 -23.11 16.97
N LEU A 752 -2.73 -23.75 15.87
CA LEU A 752 -3.04 -23.30 14.50
C LEU A 752 -4.54 -23.31 14.20
N ARG A 753 -5.26 -24.31 14.72
CA ARG A 753 -6.70 -24.47 14.48
C ARG A 753 -7.53 -23.38 15.16
N PRO A 754 -8.49 -22.75 14.45
CA PRO A 754 -9.44 -21.86 15.09
C PRO A 754 -10.33 -22.63 16.07
N GLU A 755 -10.95 -21.93 17.02
CA GLU A 755 -11.87 -22.55 17.98
C GLU A 755 -13.09 -23.19 17.31
N SER A 756 -13.54 -22.62 16.19
CA SER A 756 -14.62 -23.19 15.37
C SER A 756 -14.31 -24.60 14.84
N GLU A 757 -13.04 -24.99 14.80
CA GLU A 757 -12.58 -26.34 14.38
C GLU A 757 -12.08 -27.18 15.58
N GLY A 758 -12.42 -26.77 16.81
CA GLY A 758 -11.95 -27.42 18.04
C GLY A 758 -10.47 -27.20 18.33
N GLY A 759 -9.86 -26.16 17.74
CA GLY A 759 -8.52 -25.70 18.07
C GLY A 759 -8.50 -24.67 19.20
N LYS A 760 -7.32 -24.05 19.40
CA LYS A 760 -7.08 -23.05 20.45
C LYS A 760 -7.00 -21.62 19.92
N GLY A 761 -7.04 -21.43 18.60
CA GLY A 761 -7.08 -20.12 17.96
C GLY A 761 -5.89 -19.22 18.31
N GLY A 762 -4.67 -19.77 18.33
CA GLY A 762 -3.47 -19.03 18.71
C GLY A 762 -3.05 -17.97 17.69
N TYR A 763 -2.41 -16.91 18.18
CA TYR A 763 -1.80 -15.85 17.38
C TYR A 763 -0.30 -16.07 17.28
N PHE A 764 0.24 -16.15 16.07
CA PHE A 764 1.62 -16.52 15.82
C PHE A 764 2.43 -15.31 15.40
N TYR A 765 3.59 -15.17 16.02
CA TYR A 765 4.51 -14.07 15.80
C TYR A 765 5.88 -14.61 15.45
N ILE A 766 6.45 -14.15 14.34
CA ILE A 766 7.78 -14.54 13.90
C ILE A 766 8.67 -13.30 13.93
N CYS A 767 9.76 -13.35 14.69
CA CYS A 767 10.73 -12.27 14.74
C CYS A 767 12.16 -12.82 14.60
N GLY A 768 12.94 -12.22 13.69
CA GLY A 768 14.30 -12.66 13.41
C GLY A 768 14.74 -12.40 11.96
N GLN A 769 15.75 -13.13 11.52
CA GLN A 769 16.28 -13.03 10.16
C GLN A 769 15.39 -13.73 9.12
N THR A 770 15.46 -13.30 7.86
CA THR A 770 14.71 -13.86 6.72
C THR A 770 14.76 -15.39 6.65
N HIS A 771 15.95 -16.02 6.74
CA HIS A 771 16.08 -17.49 6.69
C HIS A 771 15.41 -18.22 7.87
N PHE A 772 15.40 -17.59 9.05
CA PHE A 772 14.72 -18.14 10.22
C PHE A 772 13.21 -18.12 10.01
N ALA A 773 12.65 -17.00 9.55
CA ALA A 773 11.23 -16.89 9.26
C ALA A 773 10.78 -17.89 8.18
N HIS A 774 11.55 -18.04 7.10
CA HIS A 774 11.30 -19.04 6.07
C HIS A 774 11.24 -20.47 6.66
N SER A 775 12.18 -20.82 7.54
CA SER A 775 12.22 -22.14 8.19
C SER A 775 11.01 -22.40 9.09
N VAL A 776 10.53 -21.37 9.80
CA VAL A 776 9.32 -21.45 10.64
C VAL A 776 8.08 -21.65 9.77
N ILE A 777 7.89 -20.82 8.74
CA ILE A 777 6.72 -20.91 7.83
C ILE A 777 6.67 -22.27 7.13
N ALA A 778 7.80 -22.74 6.59
CA ALA A 778 7.90 -24.05 5.96
C ALA A 778 7.54 -25.18 6.95
N SER A 779 7.99 -25.08 8.19
CA SER A 779 7.69 -26.07 9.23
C SER A 779 6.20 -26.08 9.60
N LEU A 780 5.56 -24.91 9.70
CA LEU A 780 4.12 -24.81 9.95
C LEU A 780 3.30 -25.41 8.79
N LYS A 781 3.67 -25.13 7.53
CA LYS A 781 3.04 -25.76 6.36
C LYS A 781 3.23 -27.28 6.35
N ALA A 782 4.40 -27.77 6.72
CA ALA A 782 4.65 -29.21 6.84
C ALA A 782 3.82 -29.85 7.97
N ILE A 783 3.55 -29.15 9.08
CA ILE A 783 2.62 -29.62 10.12
C ILE A 783 1.20 -29.66 9.57
N LEU A 784 0.74 -28.63 8.85
CA LEU A 784 -0.57 -28.63 8.20
C LEU A 784 -0.71 -29.80 7.21
N ALA A 785 0.30 -30.05 6.39
CA ALA A 785 0.30 -31.11 5.39
C ALA A 785 0.13 -32.53 5.99
N LYS A 786 0.56 -32.75 7.24
CA LYS A 786 0.37 -34.03 7.94
C LYS A 786 -1.08 -34.29 8.39
N HIS A 787 -1.88 -33.23 8.53
CA HIS A 787 -3.22 -33.31 9.11
C HIS A 787 -4.35 -32.98 8.12
N LEU A 788 -4.03 -32.27 7.04
CA LEU A 788 -4.98 -31.94 5.99
C LEU A 788 -4.97 -33.02 4.89
N PRO A 789 -6.12 -33.27 4.23
CA PRO A 789 -6.18 -34.25 3.15
C PRO A 789 -5.24 -33.86 2.01
N GLU A 790 -4.66 -34.86 1.35
CA GLU A 790 -3.91 -34.64 0.11
C GLU A 790 -4.87 -34.23 -1.00
N SER A 791 -4.54 -33.14 -1.70
CA SER A 791 -5.24 -32.69 -2.90
C SER A 791 -4.47 -33.18 -4.15
N PRO A 792 -5.15 -33.61 -5.24
CA PRO A 792 -4.45 -34.00 -6.47
C PRO A 792 -3.71 -32.79 -7.09
N GLY A 793 -2.37 -32.79 -7.11
CA GLY A 793 -1.58 -31.68 -7.66
C GLY A 793 -0.13 -31.61 -7.13
N SER A 794 0.67 -30.65 -7.63
CA SER A 794 2.10 -30.50 -7.31
C SER A 794 2.39 -29.81 -5.97
N GLU A 795 1.40 -29.20 -5.33
CA GLU A 795 1.42 -28.68 -3.95
C GLU A 795 0.04 -28.92 -3.31
N ASN A 796 -0.01 -29.23 -2.01
CA ASN A 796 -1.29 -29.51 -1.34
C ASN A 796 -2.12 -28.21 -1.21
N GLU A 797 -3.06 -28.00 -2.13
CA GLU A 797 -3.92 -26.81 -2.21
C GLU A 797 -4.67 -26.53 -0.89
N ALA A 798 -5.05 -27.58 -0.16
CA ALA A 798 -5.67 -27.45 1.16
C ALA A 798 -4.74 -26.74 2.17
N VAL A 799 -3.44 -27.04 2.16
CA VAL A 799 -2.44 -26.38 3.02
C VAL A 799 -2.30 -24.90 2.67
N LEU A 800 -2.25 -24.59 1.38
CA LEU A 800 -2.13 -23.21 0.90
C LEU A 800 -3.37 -22.39 1.27
N ASN A 801 -4.57 -22.92 1.02
CA ASN A 801 -5.83 -22.25 1.37
C ASN A 801 -5.93 -22.02 2.88
N TYR A 802 -5.54 -23.01 3.69
CA TYR A 802 -5.51 -22.87 5.15
C TYR A 802 -4.52 -21.77 5.58
N PHE A 803 -3.30 -21.77 5.03
CA PHE A 803 -2.30 -20.74 5.33
C PHE A 803 -2.77 -19.34 4.92
N ARG A 804 -3.37 -19.19 3.74
CA ARG A 804 -3.90 -17.91 3.24
C ARG A 804 -5.04 -17.40 4.12
N LYS A 805 -5.97 -18.26 4.53
CA LYS A 805 -7.03 -17.93 5.48
C LYS A 805 -6.47 -17.50 6.83
N TRP A 806 -5.46 -18.21 7.31
CA TRP A 806 -4.80 -17.90 8.57
C TRP A 806 -4.13 -16.51 8.58
N VAL A 807 -3.51 -16.13 7.46
CA VAL A 807 -2.97 -14.77 7.25
C VAL A 807 -4.09 -13.73 7.18
N ALA A 808 -5.16 -14.02 6.44
CA ALA A 808 -6.29 -13.12 6.28
C ALA A 808 -7.01 -12.84 7.61
N ASP A 809 -7.06 -13.83 8.50
CA ASP A 809 -7.58 -13.69 9.87
C ASP A 809 -6.67 -12.87 10.79
N GLY A 810 -5.51 -12.40 10.31
CA GLY A 810 -4.58 -11.60 11.10
C GLY A 810 -3.92 -12.39 12.24
N ARG A 811 -3.91 -13.73 12.17
CA ARG A 811 -3.33 -14.61 13.20
C ARG A 811 -1.87 -14.98 12.95
N LEU A 812 -1.27 -14.51 11.85
CA LEU A 812 0.16 -14.60 11.58
C LEU A 812 0.75 -13.19 11.43
N MET A 813 1.72 -12.85 12.26
CA MET A 813 2.45 -11.59 12.25
C MET A 813 3.94 -11.83 12.13
N MET A 814 4.63 -10.92 11.44
CA MET A 814 6.06 -11.04 11.16
C MET A 814 6.75 -9.70 11.42
N ASP A 815 7.87 -9.75 12.15
CA ASP A 815 8.80 -8.64 12.33
C ASP A 815 10.20 -9.11 11.89
N ILE A 816 10.46 -9.03 10.58
CA ILE A 816 11.64 -9.63 9.95
C ILE A 816 12.67 -8.54 9.67
N PHE A 817 13.92 -8.85 10.01
CA PHE A 817 15.05 -7.98 9.76
C PHE A 817 16.03 -8.64 8.81
N THR A 818 16.54 -7.87 7.85
CA THR A 818 17.70 -8.27 7.07
C THR A 818 18.97 -7.98 7.86
N THR A 819 19.80 -8.98 7.99
CA THR A 819 21.22 -8.76 8.25
C THR A 819 21.83 -8.29 6.93
N PHE A 820 22.65 -7.24 6.97
CA PHE A 820 23.45 -6.88 5.79
C PHE A 820 24.29 -8.11 5.38
N ALA A 821 23.96 -8.68 4.23
CA ALA A 821 24.76 -9.69 3.57
C ALA A 821 25.29 -9.05 2.28
N PRO A 822 26.61 -8.91 2.12
CA PRO A 822 27.20 -8.53 0.84
C PRO A 822 26.57 -9.29 -0.32
N ALA A 823 26.28 -8.61 -1.43
CA ALA A 823 25.75 -9.22 -2.65
C ALA A 823 26.59 -10.43 -3.16
N ASN A 824 27.85 -10.52 -2.73
CA ASN A 824 28.80 -11.59 -3.10
C ASN A 824 29.21 -12.52 -1.93
N SER A 825 28.45 -12.55 -0.82
CA SER A 825 28.80 -13.40 0.33
C SER A 825 28.87 -14.88 -0.04
N PRO A 826 29.82 -15.66 0.51
CA PRO A 826 29.85 -17.11 0.30
C PRO A 826 28.52 -17.74 0.75
N GLY A 827 27.79 -18.36 -0.19
CA GLY A 827 26.43 -18.88 0.01
C GLY A 827 25.29 -17.98 -0.52
N VAL A 828 25.59 -16.73 -0.87
CA VAL A 828 24.72 -15.77 -1.59
C VAL A 828 25.07 -15.73 -3.09
N THR A 829 26.24 -16.28 -3.47
CA THR A 829 26.77 -16.32 -4.84
C THR A 829 26.11 -17.32 -5.78
N ASP A 830 25.20 -18.18 -5.30
CA ASP A 830 24.49 -19.21 -6.09
C ASP A 830 23.10 -18.77 -6.57
N TYR A 831 22.81 -17.47 -6.58
CA TYR A 831 21.56 -17.00 -7.17
C TYR A 831 21.53 -17.33 -8.66
N GLN A 832 20.45 -18.01 -9.07
CA GLN A 832 20.18 -18.26 -10.47
C GLN A 832 20.14 -16.93 -11.23
N VAL A 833 20.69 -16.95 -12.43
CA VAL A 833 20.71 -15.80 -13.34
C VAL A 833 19.60 -16.04 -14.36
N TYR A 834 18.68 -15.09 -14.48
CA TYR A 834 17.52 -15.17 -15.36
C TYR A 834 17.63 -14.17 -16.49
N ASP A 835 17.13 -14.56 -17.67
CA ASP A 835 16.91 -13.62 -18.76
C ASP A 835 15.57 -12.90 -18.60
N ASN A 836 15.45 -11.72 -19.20
CA ASN A 836 14.19 -11.00 -19.18
C ASN A 836 13.10 -11.78 -19.94
N SER A 837 13.48 -12.46 -21.04
CA SER A 837 12.56 -13.30 -21.81
C SER A 837 11.94 -14.46 -21.01
N ASP A 838 12.61 -14.92 -19.95
CA ASP A 838 12.05 -15.91 -19.02
C ASP A 838 11.04 -15.23 -18.10
N VAL A 839 11.44 -14.15 -17.41
CA VAL A 839 10.58 -13.46 -16.43
C VAL A 839 9.25 -13.01 -17.02
N LEU A 840 9.23 -12.54 -18.27
CA LEU A 840 8.03 -12.13 -19.00
C LEU A 840 6.93 -13.23 -19.12
N LEU A 841 7.30 -14.50 -18.94
CA LEU A 841 6.37 -15.64 -18.97
C LEU A 841 5.72 -15.92 -17.60
N HIS A 842 6.29 -15.39 -16.53
CA HIS A 842 5.83 -15.57 -15.16
C HIS A 842 4.81 -14.50 -14.76
N ASN A 843 3.71 -14.45 -15.50
CA ASN A 843 2.53 -13.62 -15.24
C ASN A 843 1.23 -14.43 -15.24
N THR A 844 1.32 -15.75 -14.98
CA THR A 844 0.19 -16.68 -15.05
C THR A 844 0.21 -17.68 -13.90
N PRO A 845 -0.94 -18.26 -13.49
CA PRO A 845 -0.96 -19.28 -12.44
C PRO A 845 -0.09 -20.49 -12.74
N GLN A 846 0.06 -20.87 -14.01
CA GLN A 846 0.81 -22.05 -14.45
C GLN A 846 2.32 -21.86 -14.30
N ASN A 847 2.82 -20.65 -14.57
CA ASN A 847 4.25 -20.35 -14.50
C ASN A 847 4.64 -19.71 -13.16
N GLY A 848 3.69 -19.20 -12.39
CA GLY A 848 3.94 -18.34 -11.23
C GLY A 848 3.98 -16.86 -11.60
N TYR A 849 4.12 -16.02 -10.58
CA TYR A 849 4.08 -14.56 -10.69
C TYR A 849 5.41 -13.97 -10.25
N TRP A 850 6.29 -13.69 -11.20
CA TRP A 850 7.62 -13.15 -10.93
C TRP A 850 7.71 -11.66 -11.22
N MET A 851 8.55 -10.95 -10.48
CA MET A 851 8.79 -9.52 -10.68
C MET A 851 10.29 -9.21 -10.56
N VAL A 852 10.76 -8.26 -11.36
CA VAL A 852 12.09 -7.69 -11.20
C VAL A 852 11.99 -6.43 -10.35
N ILE A 853 12.77 -6.36 -9.26
CA ILE A 853 12.90 -5.16 -8.44
C ILE A 853 14.38 -4.89 -8.23
N GLN A 854 14.84 -3.72 -8.69
CA GLN A 854 16.24 -3.28 -8.65
C GLN A 854 17.21 -4.33 -9.26
N GLY A 855 16.78 -5.05 -10.29
CA GLY A 855 17.56 -6.07 -10.99
C GLY A 855 17.66 -7.44 -10.29
N GLN A 856 16.97 -7.63 -9.17
CA GLN A 856 16.76 -8.93 -8.54
C GLN A 856 15.41 -9.50 -8.97
N VAL A 857 15.30 -10.83 -9.05
CA VAL A 857 14.08 -11.55 -9.47
C VAL A 857 13.45 -12.21 -8.25
N TYR A 858 12.15 -12.01 -8.09
CA TYR A 858 11.36 -12.52 -6.97
C TYR A 858 10.19 -13.34 -7.47
N ASP A 859 9.92 -14.48 -6.85
CA ASP A 859 8.68 -15.25 -7.04
C ASP A 859 7.66 -14.85 -5.99
N LEU A 860 6.70 -14.03 -6.37
CA LEU A 860 5.68 -13.50 -5.49
C LEU A 860 4.38 -14.33 -5.50
N SER A 861 4.41 -15.55 -6.04
CA SER A 861 3.23 -16.41 -6.17
C SER A 861 2.55 -16.70 -4.83
N GLU A 862 3.35 -16.86 -3.78
CA GLU A 862 2.82 -16.99 -2.42
C GLU A 862 2.60 -15.62 -1.76
N PHE A 863 3.55 -14.69 -1.95
CA PHE A 863 3.54 -13.40 -1.29
C PHE A 863 2.32 -12.54 -1.64
N MET A 864 1.72 -12.72 -2.82
CA MET A 864 0.56 -11.94 -3.24
C MET A 864 -0.63 -12.04 -2.26
N TYR A 865 -0.73 -13.14 -1.50
CA TYR A 865 -1.75 -13.33 -0.47
C TYR A 865 -1.34 -12.79 0.91
N LEU A 866 -0.06 -12.47 1.11
CA LEU A 866 0.46 -11.78 2.28
C LEU A 866 0.50 -10.26 2.08
N HIS A 867 0.52 -9.81 0.82
CA HIS A 867 0.71 -8.42 0.46
C HIS A 867 -0.51 -7.57 0.89
N PRO A 868 -0.34 -6.49 1.68
CA PRO A 868 -1.45 -5.66 2.16
C PRO A 868 -2.27 -4.98 1.04
N GLY A 869 -1.68 -4.81 -0.14
CA GLY A 869 -2.33 -4.28 -1.34
C GLY A 869 -3.11 -5.32 -2.15
N GLY A 870 -3.07 -6.61 -1.76
CA GLY A 870 -3.81 -7.70 -2.39
C GLY A 870 -3.16 -8.31 -3.62
N GLU A 871 -3.75 -9.41 -4.10
CA GLU A 871 -3.19 -10.20 -5.20
C GLU A 871 -3.26 -9.49 -6.56
N ARG A 872 -4.32 -8.71 -6.82
CA ARG A 872 -4.51 -8.05 -8.12
C ARG A 872 -3.38 -7.05 -8.42
N LEU A 873 -2.86 -6.38 -7.40
CA LEU A 873 -1.73 -5.46 -7.55
C LEU A 873 -0.45 -6.18 -8.00
N ILE A 874 -0.17 -7.35 -7.42
CA ILE A 874 0.98 -8.18 -7.80
C ILE A 874 0.79 -8.74 -9.22
N ARG A 875 -0.39 -9.31 -9.52
CA ARG A 875 -0.71 -9.85 -10.86
C ARG A 875 -0.59 -8.79 -11.95
N THR A 876 -0.95 -7.55 -11.63
CA THR A 876 -0.87 -6.41 -12.55
C THR A 876 0.58 -6.06 -12.93
N ASN A 877 1.53 -6.28 -12.03
CA ASN A 877 2.95 -5.98 -12.23
C ASN A 877 3.81 -7.22 -12.51
N ALA A 878 3.22 -8.42 -12.55
CA ALA A 878 3.93 -9.67 -12.79
C ALA A 878 4.45 -9.76 -14.23
N GLY A 879 5.63 -10.37 -14.39
CA GLY A 879 6.37 -10.45 -15.64
C GLY A 879 7.08 -9.15 -16.03
N LEU A 880 7.13 -8.13 -15.16
CA LEU A 880 7.71 -6.82 -15.44
C LEU A 880 8.87 -6.46 -14.52
N ASP A 881 9.62 -5.41 -14.89
CA ASP A 881 10.43 -4.64 -13.94
C ASP A 881 9.56 -3.61 -13.22
N ALA A 882 9.24 -3.91 -11.97
CA ALA A 882 8.38 -3.12 -11.11
C ALA A 882 9.17 -2.19 -10.17
N THR A 883 10.44 -1.93 -10.46
CA THR A 883 11.28 -1.03 -9.63
C THR A 883 10.62 0.34 -9.45
N SER A 884 10.08 0.92 -10.53
CA SER A 884 9.40 2.22 -10.49
C SER A 884 8.17 2.19 -9.57
N SER A 885 7.30 1.18 -9.72
CA SER A 885 6.11 1.02 -8.89
C SER A 885 6.47 0.81 -7.42
N TYR A 886 7.52 0.02 -7.15
CA TYR A 886 8.06 -0.22 -5.81
C TYR A 886 8.64 1.06 -5.17
N GLU A 887 9.30 1.90 -5.96
CA GLU A 887 9.88 3.17 -5.49
C GLU A 887 8.81 4.25 -5.26
N GLN A 888 7.77 4.29 -6.10
CA GLN A 888 6.66 5.26 -6.03
C GLN A 888 5.92 5.23 -4.67
N VAL A 889 5.69 4.03 -4.13
CA VAL A 889 5.10 3.83 -2.79
C VAL A 889 6.14 3.70 -1.68
N GLU A 890 7.36 4.20 -1.94
CA GLU A 890 8.43 4.35 -0.95
C GLU A 890 8.85 3.04 -0.26
N HIS A 891 8.58 1.88 -0.87
CA HIS A 891 8.94 0.58 -0.28
C HIS A 891 10.46 0.42 -0.13
N HIS A 892 11.23 1.01 -1.04
CA HIS A 892 12.70 1.09 -0.97
C HIS A 892 13.24 1.83 0.26
N LEU A 893 12.41 2.64 0.94
CA LEU A 893 12.76 3.33 2.18
C LEU A 893 12.46 2.49 3.42
N ASN A 894 11.65 1.42 3.28
CA ASN A 894 11.19 0.61 4.40
C ASN A 894 11.97 -0.71 4.50
N SER A 895 12.80 -0.83 5.54
CA SER A 895 13.62 -2.02 5.77
C SER A 895 12.81 -3.29 6.03
N GLU A 896 11.59 -3.17 6.56
CA GLU A 896 10.69 -4.32 6.77
C GLU A 896 10.18 -4.86 5.43
N VAL A 897 9.79 -3.97 4.51
CA VAL A 897 9.33 -4.38 3.18
C VAL A 897 10.45 -5.08 2.42
N HIS A 898 11.68 -4.55 2.50
CA HIS A 898 12.85 -5.23 1.93
C HIS A 898 13.08 -6.61 2.55
N ALA A 899 12.94 -6.74 3.87
CA ALA A 899 13.15 -8.01 4.56
C ALA A 899 12.10 -9.08 4.22
N LEU A 900 10.85 -8.67 4.05
CA LEU A 900 9.77 -9.53 3.57
C LEU A 900 9.98 -9.92 2.11
N LEU A 901 10.38 -8.97 1.26
CA LEU A 901 10.64 -9.22 -0.16
C LEU A 901 11.79 -10.23 -0.35
N ASP A 902 12.83 -10.16 0.47
CA ASP A 902 13.98 -11.07 0.42
C ASP A 902 13.60 -12.55 0.68
N LEU A 903 12.48 -12.84 1.35
CA LEU A 903 11.98 -14.22 1.51
C LEU A 903 11.66 -14.88 0.17
N TYR A 904 11.33 -14.07 -0.84
CA TYR A 904 10.81 -14.50 -2.13
C TYR A 904 11.83 -14.33 -3.26
N LYS A 905 13.07 -13.99 -2.92
CA LYS A 905 14.14 -13.78 -3.90
C LYS A 905 14.62 -15.10 -4.48
N ILE A 906 14.52 -15.25 -5.81
CA ILE A 906 14.97 -16.45 -6.53
C ILE A 906 16.26 -16.21 -7.31
N GLY A 907 16.57 -14.96 -7.68
CA GLY A 907 17.85 -14.67 -8.31
C GLY A 907 18.03 -13.26 -8.83
N LYS A 908 18.75 -13.09 -9.94
CA LYS A 908 19.05 -11.79 -10.55
C LYS A 908 18.95 -11.82 -12.07
N ILE A 909 18.66 -10.66 -12.67
CA ILE A 909 18.62 -10.51 -14.13
C ILE A 909 20.04 -10.56 -14.73
N ARG A 910 20.20 -11.29 -15.84
CA ARG A 910 21.45 -11.34 -16.60
C ARG A 910 21.79 -9.97 -17.17
N ARG A 911 23.07 -9.62 -17.09
CA ARG A 911 23.63 -8.45 -17.76
C ARG A 911 24.19 -8.88 -19.11
N LEU A 912 23.57 -8.39 -20.18
CA LEU A 912 24.04 -8.63 -21.54
C LEU A 912 25.19 -7.69 -21.88
N ASN A 913 26.22 -8.17 -22.58
CA ASN A 913 27.34 -7.38 -23.03
C ASN A 913 27.17 -7.05 -24.52
N PHE A 914 26.80 -5.82 -24.84
CA PHE A 914 26.62 -5.39 -26.22
C PHE A 914 27.85 -4.71 -26.86
N GLY A 915 28.90 -4.43 -26.09
CA GLY A 915 30.07 -3.69 -26.55
C GLY A 915 29.71 -2.29 -27.08
N ASP A 916 30.61 -1.70 -27.89
CA ASP A 916 30.44 -0.36 -28.47
C ASP A 916 29.72 -0.39 -29.84
N LYS A 917 28.86 -1.39 -30.05
CA LYS A 917 28.11 -1.56 -31.30
C LYS A 917 26.91 -0.62 -31.36
N TRP A 918 26.71 0.03 -32.49
CA TRP A 918 25.65 1.00 -32.72
C TRP A 918 25.13 0.94 -34.17
N GLY A 919 23.97 1.54 -34.42
CA GLY A 919 23.41 1.76 -35.75
C GLY A 919 22.63 3.07 -35.85
N VAL A 920 22.05 3.31 -37.03
CA VAL A 920 21.27 4.52 -37.33
C VAL A 920 19.86 4.11 -37.75
N ALA A 921 18.86 4.69 -37.11
CA ALA A 921 17.47 4.52 -37.47
C ALA A 921 16.89 5.81 -38.05
N VAL A 922 16.01 5.70 -39.05
CA VAL A 922 15.21 6.82 -39.54
C VAL A 922 13.86 6.77 -38.85
N VAL A 923 13.53 7.80 -38.08
CA VAL A 923 12.31 7.87 -37.27
C VAL A 923 11.45 9.06 -37.74
N PRO A 924 10.16 8.83 -38.09
CA PRO A 924 9.28 9.91 -38.51
C PRO A 924 9.09 11.00 -37.45
N HIS A 925 8.84 12.24 -37.89
CA HIS A 925 8.68 13.40 -37.00
C HIS A 925 7.54 13.23 -35.97
N SER A 926 6.48 12.48 -36.33
CA SER A 926 5.36 12.15 -35.44
C SER A 926 5.75 11.37 -34.17
N HIS A 927 6.94 10.75 -34.15
CA HIS A 927 7.42 9.91 -33.05
C HIS A 927 8.53 10.57 -32.21
N GLN A 928 8.88 11.84 -32.48
CA GLN A 928 9.98 12.57 -31.81
C GLN A 928 9.76 12.82 -30.30
N ARG A 929 8.51 12.73 -29.79
CA ARG A 929 8.21 12.86 -28.34
C ARG A 929 8.62 11.64 -27.51
N LEU A 930 9.06 10.55 -28.15
CA LEU A 930 9.46 9.32 -27.48
C LEU A 930 10.93 9.35 -26.97
N GLU A 931 11.69 10.45 -27.20
CA GLU A 931 13.09 10.63 -26.77
C GLU A 931 13.41 12.04 -26.19
N THR A 932 14.61 12.19 -25.64
CA THR A 932 15.18 13.44 -25.11
C THR A 932 15.39 14.51 -26.19
N ALA A 933 15.40 15.79 -25.79
CA ALA A 933 15.41 17.01 -26.62
C ALA A 933 16.48 17.15 -27.75
N ALA A 934 17.42 16.22 -27.91
CA ALA A 934 18.51 16.28 -28.88
C ALA A 934 18.14 15.83 -30.32
N VAL A 935 16.92 15.32 -30.55
CA VAL A 935 16.51 14.59 -31.78
C VAL A 935 15.77 15.48 -32.81
N ALA A 936 15.54 16.75 -32.49
CA ALA A 936 14.52 17.56 -33.17
C ALA A 936 14.83 18.05 -34.61
N ALA A 937 16.01 17.79 -35.19
CA ALA A 937 16.42 18.47 -36.44
C ALA A 937 16.55 17.59 -37.70
N THR A 938 16.79 16.28 -37.59
CA THR A 938 17.19 15.46 -38.77
C THR A 938 16.34 14.22 -39.05
N GLY A 939 15.49 13.78 -38.10
CA GLY A 939 14.74 12.52 -38.24
C GLY A 939 15.60 11.25 -38.20
N MET A 940 16.88 11.36 -37.86
CA MET A 940 17.80 10.23 -37.67
C MET A 940 18.12 10.06 -36.19
N VAL A 941 18.13 8.81 -35.71
CA VAL A 941 18.44 8.45 -34.33
C VAL A 941 19.65 7.51 -34.33
N TYR A 942 20.69 7.89 -33.58
CA TYR A 942 21.85 7.04 -33.31
C TYR A 942 21.56 6.17 -32.09
N LEU A 943 21.65 4.86 -32.25
CA LEU A 943 21.24 3.91 -31.21
C LEU A 943 22.36 2.90 -30.96
N SER A 944 22.76 2.77 -29.70
CA SER A 944 23.56 1.60 -29.29
C SER A 944 22.69 0.34 -29.31
N LEU A 945 23.31 -0.84 -29.38
CA LEU A 945 22.59 -2.11 -29.18
C LEU A 945 21.90 -2.18 -27.81
N HIS A 946 22.45 -1.51 -26.80
CA HIS A 946 21.83 -1.41 -25.49
C HIS A 946 20.54 -0.58 -25.52
N ASP A 947 20.53 0.52 -26.28
CA ASP A 947 19.31 1.33 -26.48
C ASP A 947 18.27 0.55 -27.29
N ALA A 948 18.69 -0.19 -28.32
CA ALA A 948 17.80 -1.07 -29.09
C ALA A 948 17.12 -2.12 -28.20
N TYR A 949 17.89 -2.84 -27.39
CA TYR A 949 17.38 -3.81 -26.44
C TYR A 949 16.41 -3.15 -25.44
N ARG A 950 16.73 -1.96 -24.93
CA ARG A 950 15.87 -1.22 -24.00
C ARG A 950 14.51 -0.88 -24.63
N HIS A 951 14.48 -0.49 -25.90
CA HIS A 951 13.24 -0.20 -26.61
C HIS A 951 12.41 -1.46 -26.88
N TRP A 952 13.05 -2.57 -27.26
CA TRP A 952 12.39 -3.89 -27.35
C TRP A 952 11.78 -4.32 -26.00
N MET A 953 12.54 -4.17 -24.91
CA MET A 953 12.08 -4.45 -23.55
C MET A 953 10.87 -3.59 -23.15
N ARG A 954 10.92 -2.27 -23.38
CA ARG A 954 9.81 -1.35 -23.08
C ARG A 954 8.55 -1.71 -23.86
N TYR A 955 8.71 -2.09 -25.12
CA TYR A 955 7.58 -2.47 -25.96
C TYR A 955 6.94 -3.77 -25.46
N ILE A 956 7.72 -4.81 -25.18
CA ILE A 956 7.14 -6.07 -24.68
C ILE A 956 6.54 -5.90 -23.28
N TYR A 957 7.07 -5.03 -22.42
CA TYR A 957 6.42 -4.69 -21.16
C TYR A 957 5.04 -4.07 -21.36
N THR A 958 4.84 -3.28 -22.42
CA THR A 958 3.50 -2.78 -22.79
C THR A 958 2.56 -3.93 -23.15
N VAL A 959 3.05 -4.96 -23.86
CA VAL A 959 2.29 -6.18 -24.19
C VAL A 959 1.92 -6.96 -22.94
N VAL A 960 2.88 -7.19 -22.02
CA VAL A 960 2.65 -7.94 -20.77
C VAL A 960 1.71 -7.19 -19.84
N GLU A 961 1.88 -5.87 -19.70
CA GLU A 961 0.98 -5.04 -18.89
C GLU A 961 -0.46 -5.07 -19.44
N SER A 962 -0.62 -5.00 -20.76
CA SER A 962 -1.92 -5.13 -21.43
C SER A 962 -2.53 -6.54 -21.25
N GLU A 963 -1.72 -7.61 -21.26
CA GLU A 963 -2.18 -8.97 -20.96
C GLU A 963 -2.66 -9.07 -19.51
N ASN A 964 -1.89 -8.55 -18.56
CA ASN A 964 -2.23 -8.56 -17.14
C ASN A 964 -3.55 -7.81 -16.89
N ALA A 965 -3.71 -6.63 -17.49
CA ALA A 965 -4.92 -5.82 -17.40
C ALA A 965 -6.13 -6.54 -18.02
N LEU A 966 -5.97 -7.14 -19.21
CA LEU A 966 -7.02 -7.94 -19.84
C LEU A 966 -7.42 -9.13 -18.96
N ARG A 967 -6.46 -9.91 -18.44
CA ARG A 967 -6.75 -11.06 -17.56
C ARG A 967 -7.50 -10.65 -16.29
N ASN A 968 -7.10 -9.54 -15.69
CA ASN A 968 -7.82 -9.00 -14.53
C ASN A 968 -9.27 -8.69 -14.91
N ASN A 969 -9.51 -7.95 -16.00
CA ASN A 969 -10.84 -7.66 -16.50
C ASN A 969 -11.67 -8.93 -16.79
N LEU A 970 -11.07 -9.94 -17.43
CA LEU A 970 -11.75 -11.20 -17.73
C LEU A 970 -12.14 -12.01 -16.48
N SER A 971 -11.49 -11.76 -15.33
CA SER A 971 -11.89 -12.39 -14.06
C SER A 971 -13.28 -11.98 -13.58
N LEU A 972 -13.84 -10.87 -14.08
CA LEU A 972 -15.22 -10.43 -13.77
C LEU A 972 -16.26 -11.48 -14.15
N LYS A 973 -15.96 -12.36 -15.12
CA LYS A 973 -16.84 -13.48 -15.49
C LYS A 973 -17.15 -14.40 -14.30
N GLN A 974 -16.18 -14.57 -13.40
CA GLN A 974 -16.29 -15.44 -12.23
C GLN A 974 -16.65 -14.67 -10.95
N ALA A 975 -16.57 -13.34 -10.96
CA ALA A 975 -16.91 -12.51 -9.82
C ALA A 975 -18.42 -12.45 -9.60
N ALA A 976 -18.82 -12.35 -8.33
CA ALA A 976 -20.18 -12.00 -7.96
C ALA A 976 -20.30 -10.47 -7.91
N LEU A 977 -20.97 -9.88 -8.89
CA LEU A 977 -21.13 -8.43 -8.99
C LEU A 977 -22.31 -7.91 -8.16
N THR A 978 -23.27 -8.78 -7.88
CA THR A 978 -24.51 -8.48 -7.15
C THR A 978 -24.87 -9.62 -6.19
N ALA A 979 -25.85 -9.38 -5.31
CA ALA A 979 -26.25 -10.34 -4.26
C ALA A 979 -26.74 -11.70 -4.81
N HIS A 980 -27.32 -11.75 -6.01
CA HIS A 980 -27.88 -12.97 -6.60
C HIS A 980 -27.02 -13.53 -7.74
N ASP A 981 -25.81 -13.00 -7.91
CA ASP A 981 -24.94 -13.37 -9.02
C ASP A 981 -24.32 -14.77 -8.82
N GLY A 982 -24.60 -15.69 -9.74
CA GLY A 982 -24.04 -17.04 -9.78
C GLY A 982 -22.99 -17.20 -10.88
N SER A 983 -22.08 -18.19 -10.74
CA SER A 983 -21.01 -18.43 -11.73
C SER A 983 -21.50 -18.87 -13.13
N GLN A 984 -22.79 -19.23 -13.25
CA GLN A 984 -23.42 -19.65 -14.50
C GLN A 984 -24.45 -18.65 -15.04
N TYR A 985 -24.78 -17.59 -14.29
CA TYR A 985 -25.78 -16.60 -14.66
C TYR A 985 -25.11 -15.34 -15.24
N LEU A 986 -25.49 -14.96 -16.45
CA LEU A 986 -25.08 -13.72 -17.10
C LEU A 986 -26.21 -12.68 -16.97
N ASN A 987 -26.11 -11.78 -16.00
CA ASN A 987 -27.04 -10.66 -15.82
C ASN A 987 -26.65 -9.44 -16.69
N PHE A 988 -27.50 -8.42 -16.73
CA PHE A 988 -27.29 -7.21 -17.54
C PHE A 988 -25.98 -6.50 -17.21
N ILE A 989 -25.67 -6.32 -15.92
CA ILE A 989 -24.45 -5.65 -15.48
C ILE A 989 -23.21 -6.43 -15.94
N LYS A 990 -23.20 -7.75 -15.72
CA LYS A 990 -22.09 -8.63 -16.08
C LYS A 990 -21.89 -8.66 -17.58
N ALA A 991 -22.96 -8.82 -18.37
CA ALA A 991 -22.89 -8.74 -19.83
C ALA A 991 -22.32 -7.39 -20.28
N SER A 992 -22.81 -6.30 -19.67
CA SER A 992 -22.40 -4.94 -19.99
C SER A 992 -20.92 -4.70 -19.75
N LEU A 993 -20.39 -5.14 -18.61
CA LEU A 993 -18.96 -5.01 -18.28
C LEU A 993 -18.10 -5.93 -19.15
N LEU A 994 -18.54 -7.16 -19.43
CA LEU A 994 -17.78 -8.09 -20.27
C LEU A 994 -17.69 -7.60 -21.73
N LEU A 995 -18.72 -6.91 -22.23
CA LEU A 995 -18.70 -6.25 -23.54
C LEU A 995 -17.83 -4.99 -23.53
N GLU A 996 -17.90 -4.18 -22.48
CA GLU A 996 -17.01 -3.01 -22.29
C GLU A 996 -15.53 -3.43 -22.35
N VAL A 997 -15.16 -4.57 -21.76
CA VAL A 997 -13.80 -5.10 -21.83
C VAL A 997 -13.36 -5.38 -23.27
N GLN A 998 -14.27 -5.84 -24.14
CA GLN A 998 -13.98 -6.06 -25.56
C GLN A 998 -13.83 -4.76 -26.34
N GLN A 999 -14.71 -3.78 -26.06
CA GLN A 999 -14.60 -2.44 -26.64
C GLN A 999 -13.28 -1.77 -26.22
N LEU A 1000 -12.97 -1.80 -24.92
CA LEU A 1000 -11.70 -1.30 -24.38
C LEU A 1000 -10.49 -1.95 -25.04
N PHE A 1001 -10.55 -3.26 -25.30
CA PHE A 1001 -9.48 -3.96 -25.99
C PHE A 1001 -9.29 -3.42 -27.42
N LEU A 1002 -10.37 -3.24 -28.18
CA LEU A 1002 -10.29 -2.74 -29.56
C LEU A 1002 -9.95 -1.26 -29.68
N GLU A 1003 -10.44 -0.43 -28.78
CA GLU A 1003 -10.30 1.02 -28.86
C GLU A 1003 -9.01 1.53 -28.20
N ASN A 1004 -8.52 0.82 -27.18
CA ASN A 1004 -7.36 1.28 -26.40
C ASN A 1004 -6.17 0.33 -26.52
N TYR A 1005 -6.35 -0.96 -26.22
CA TYR A 1005 -5.20 -1.88 -26.16
C TYR A 1005 -4.66 -2.19 -27.56
N LEU A 1006 -5.54 -2.50 -28.51
CA LEU A 1006 -5.14 -2.88 -29.86
C LEU A 1006 -4.41 -1.75 -30.60
N PRO A 1007 -4.85 -0.48 -30.56
CA PRO A 1007 -4.11 0.63 -31.16
C PRO A 1007 -2.79 0.91 -30.44
N GLN A 1008 -2.72 0.70 -29.12
CA GLN A 1008 -1.45 0.80 -28.39
C GLN A 1008 -0.44 -0.27 -28.83
N LEU A 1009 -0.91 -1.49 -29.12
CA LEU A 1009 -0.11 -2.65 -29.53
C LEU A 1009 0.16 -2.74 -31.03
N THR A 1010 -0.50 -1.93 -31.86
CA THR A 1010 -0.31 -1.95 -33.32
C THR A 1010 0.04 -0.57 -33.91
N GLY A 1011 0.09 0.47 -33.08
CA GLY A 1011 0.29 1.84 -33.51
C GLY A 1011 1.74 2.34 -33.38
N ALA A 1012 1.87 3.58 -32.91
CA ALA A 1012 3.11 4.36 -32.92
C ALA A 1012 4.32 3.68 -32.27
N LYS A 1013 4.11 2.98 -31.14
CA LYS A 1013 5.20 2.31 -30.39
C LYS A 1013 5.78 1.13 -31.19
N LEU A 1014 4.93 0.35 -31.86
CA LEU A 1014 5.36 -0.74 -32.73
C LEU A 1014 6.08 -0.21 -33.97
N HIS A 1015 5.55 0.85 -34.57
CA HIS A 1015 6.18 1.48 -35.72
C HIS A 1015 7.58 2.01 -35.37
N PHE A 1016 7.73 2.66 -34.22
CA PHE A 1016 9.03 3.06 -33.72
C PHE A 1016 9.97 1.86 -33.52
N LEU A 1017 9.48 0.77 -32.92
CA LEU A 1017 10.25 -0.46 -32.75
C LEU A 1017 10.73 -1.06 -34.09
N TRP A 1018 9.89 -1.00 -35.12
CA TRP A 1018 10.24 -1.37 -36.49
C TRP A 1018 11.35 -0.50 -37.05
N CYS A 1019 11.19 0.83 -36.99
CA CYS A 1019 12.19 1.79 -37.49
C CYS A 1019 13.58 1.53 -36.92
N ILE A 1020 13.66 1.31 -35.60
CA ILE A 1020 14.95 1.07 -34.95
C ILE A 1020 15.52 -0.32 -35.26
N THR A 1021 14.66 -1.31 -35.47
CA THR A 1021 15.10 -2.68 -35.76
C THR A 1021 15.66 -2.79 -37.18
N ILE A 1022 14.98 -2.19 -38.18
CA ILE A 1022 15.49 -2.19 -39.55
C ILE A 1022 16.76 -1.35 -39.69
N GLY A 1023 16.87 -0.23 -38.96
CA GLY A 1023 18.10 0.58 -38.93
C GLY A 1023 19.33 -0.21 -38.44
N LEU A 1024 19.12 -1.27 -37.66
CA LEU A 1024 20.17 -2.16 -37.17
C LEU A 1024 20.37 -3.40 -38.05
N CYS A 1025 19.29 -3.92 -38.65
CA CYS A 1025 19.27 -5.27 -39.22
C CYS A 1025 19.13 -5.31 -40.74
N ASP A 1026 18.51 -4.30 -41.34
CA ASP A 1026 18.18 -4.26 -42.77
C ASP A 1026 18.00 -2.81 -43.27
N ALA A 1027 19.07 -2.25 -43.81
CA ALA A 1027 19.07 -0.88 -44.35
C ALA A 1027 18.26 -0.73 -45.66
N GLN A 1028 17.79 -1.83 -46.27
CA GLN A 1028 16.97 -1.79 -47.49
C GLN A 1028 15.47 -1.87 -47.22
N ALA A 1029 15.07 -2.28 -46.01
CA ALA A 1029 13.68 -2.34 -45.62
C ALA A 1029 13.05 -0.93 -45.54
N GLN A 1030 11.79 -0.82 -45.97
CA GLN A 1030 11.06 0.46 -45.93
C GLN A 1030 10.53 0.75 -44.52
N VAL A 1031 10.73 1.98 -44.07
CA VAL A 1031 10.26 2.47 -42.76
C VAL A 1031 8.74 2.30 -42.61
N THR A 1032 7.97 2.49 -43.70
CA THR A 1032 6.50 2.43 -43.70
C THR A 1032 5.92 1.03 -43.90
N HIS A 1033 6.74 0.00 -44.16
CA HIS A 1033 6.26 -1.32 -44.58
C HIS A 1033 5.33 -1.97 -43.55
N LEU A 1034 5.80 -2.13 -42.30
CA LEU A 1034 4.99 -2.74 -41.24
C LEU A 1034 3.70 -1.97 -40.97
N GLN A 1035 3.75 -0.64 -40.99
CA GLN A 1035 2.57 0.21 -40.79
C GLN A 1035 1.55 0.03 -41.92
N ALA A 1036 2.00 -0.10 -43.17
CA ALA A 1036 1.13 -0.34 -44.32
C ALA A 1036 0.45 -1.71 -44.27
N GLU A 1037 1.15 -2.76 -43.84
CA GLU A 1037 0.55 -4.08 -43.63
C GLU A 1037 -0.50 -4.05 -42.52
N LEU A 1038 -0.20 -3.44 -41.37
CA LEU A 1038 -1.15 -3.30 -40.27
C LEU A 1038 -2.39 -2.51 -40.67
N HIS A 1039 -2.23 -1.44 -41.45
CA HIS A 1039 -3.35 -0.66 -41.97
C HIS A 1039 -4.20 -1.50 -42.94
N THR A 1040 -3.57 -2.27 -43.83
CA THR A 1040 -4.28 -3.17 -44.75
C THR A 1040 -5.12 -4.19 -43.99
N VAL A 1041 -4.58 -4.79 -42.93
CA VAL A 1041 -5.30 -5.74 -42.08
C VAL A 1041 -6.45 -5.07 -41.31
N ALA A 1042 -6.23 -3.85 -40.78
CA ALA A 1042 -7.24 -3.10 -40.04
C ALA A 1042 -8.43 -2.64 -40.91
N GLU A 1043 -8.22 -2.47 -42.22
CA GLU A 1043 -9.26 -2.15 -43.20
C GLU A 1043 -9.82 -3.40 -43.93
N SER A 1044 -9.44 -4.60 -43.48
CA SER A 1044 -9.93 -5.84 -44.09
C SER A 1044 -11.44 -6.08 -43.85
N PRO A 1045 -12.11 -6.87 -44.70
CA PRO A 1045 -13.51 -7.26 -44.47
C PRO A 1045 -13.73 -7.95 -43.12
N HIS A 1046 -12.76 -8.74 -42.65
CA HIS A 1046 -12.81 -9.38 -41.33
C HIS A 1046 -12.79 -8.34 -40.19
N ALA A 1047 -11.94 -7.32 -40.30
CA ALA A 1047 -11.88 -6.23 -39.31
C ALA A 1047 -13.15 -5.38 -39.29
N GLN A 1048 -13.75 -5.13 -40.46
CA GLN A 1048 -15.04 -4.45 -40.54
C GLN A 1048 -16.15 -5.29 -39.87
N ARG A 1049 -16.27 -6.58 -40.22
CA ARG A 1049 -17.27 -7.49 -39.59
C ARG A 1049 -17.08 -7.63 -38.10
N ALA A 1050 -15.84 -7.68 -37.61
CA ALA A 1050 -15.55 -7.73 -36.18
C ALA A 1050 -16.09 -6.50 -35.44
N ARG A 1051 -15.89 -5.29 -36.01
CA ARG A 1051 -16.43 -4.03 -35.47
C ARG A 1051 -17.96 -4.00 -35.52
N GLU A 1052 -18.55 -4.44 -36.64
CA GLU A 1052 -20.01 -4.54 -36.81
C GLU A 1052 -20.63 -5.51 -35.80
N LYS A 1053 -20.02 -6.69 -35.57
CA LYS A 1053 -20.49 -7.69 -34.61
C LYS A 1053 -20.53 -7.13 -33.18
N ILE A 1054 -19.49 -6.42 -32.75
CA ILE A 1054 -19.44 -5.81 -31.42
C ILE A 1054 -20.46 -4.67 -31.28
N ALA A 1055 -20.66 -3.89 -32.34
CA ALA A 1055 -21.71 -2.86 -32.37
C ALA A 1055 -23.11 -3.49 -32.28
N GLN A 1056 -23.37 -4.57 -33.01
CA GLN A 1056 -24.63 -5.33 -32.96
C GLN A 1056 -24.89 -5.91 -31.56
N LEU A 1057 -23.86 -6.51 -30.93
CA LEU A 1057 -23.97 -7.02 -29.56
C LEU A 1057 -24.27 -5.91 -28.55
N SER A 1058 -23.73 -4.70 -28.75
CA SER A 1058 -24.09 -3.55 -27.90
C SER A 1058 -25.56 -3.19 -28.08
N VAL A 1059 -26.00 -2.95 -29.32
CA VAL A 1059 -27.40 -2.60 -29.60
C VAL A 1059 -28.37 -3.65 -29.07
N TYR A 1060 -28.04 -4.93 -29.20
CA TYR A 1060 -28.81 -6.03 -28.65
C TYR A 1060 -28.92 -5.93 -27.12
N LEU A 1061 -27.80 -5.77 -26.42
CA LEU A 1061 -27.79 -5.67 -24.95
C LEU A 1061 -28.53 -4.43 -24.45
N ASP A 1062 -28.41 -3.32 -25.18
CA ASP A 1062 -29.00 -2.03 -24.82
C ASP A 1062 -30.53 -2.03 -25.01
N SER A 1063 -31.05 -2.82 -25.96
CA SER A 1063 -32.48 -3.00 -26.24
C SER A 1063 -33.14 -4.19 -25.54
N ALA A 1064 -32.36 -5.10 -24.96
CA ALA A 1064 -32.89 -6.26 -24.25
C ALA A 1064 -33.65 -5.84 -22.97
N GLU A 1065 -34.95 -6.12 -22.96
CA GLU A 1065 -35.82 -5.99 -21.77
C GLU A 1065 -35.64 -7.18 -20.81
N ASN A 1066 -35.31 -8.37 -21.33
CA ASN A 1066 -35.03 -9.57 -20.54
C ASN A 1066 -33.94 -10.44 -21.21
N LEU A 1067 -32.83 -10.66 -20.51
CA LEU A 1067 -31.71 -11.47 -21.01
C LEU A 1067 -31.88 -12.98 -20.84
N ALA A 1068 -32.96 -13.44 -20.19
CA ALA A 1068 -33.12 -14.86 -19.81
C ALA A 1068 -33.19 -15.81 -21.03
N GLU A 1069 -33.83 -15.39 -22.13
CA GLU A 1069 -34.08 -16.29 -23.28
C GLU A 1069 -32.84 -16.49 -24.17
N SER A 1070 -31.95 -15.49 -24.27
CA SER A 1070 -30.74 -15.55 -25.11
C SER A 1070 -29.44 -15.61 -24.29
N GLN A 1071 -29.55 -15.84 -22.98
CA GLN A 1071 -28.45 -15.78 -22.02
C GLN A 1071 -27.28 -16.68 -22.40
N LEU A 1072 -27.58 -17.91 -22.81
CA LEU A 1072 -26.57 -18.92 -23.16
C LEU A 1072 -25.77 -18.48 -24.38
N GLN A 1073 -26.44 -18.02 -25.43
CA GLN A 1073 -25.82 -17.62 -26.68
C GLN A 1073 -24.98 -16.35 -26.50
N LEU A 1074 -25.50 -15.34 -25.80
CA LEU A 1074 -24.74 -14.13 -25.48
C LEU A 1074 -23.49 -14.46 -24.63
N SER A 1075 -23.62 -15.36 -23.66
CA SER A 1075 -22.49 -15.81 -22.83
C SER A 1075 -21.42 -16.55 -23.64
N GLN A 1076 -21.84 -17.39 -24.59
CA GLN A 1076 -20.92 -18.09 -25.50
C GLN A 1076 -20.19 -17.13 -26.43
N GLU A 1077 -20.90 -16.15 -27.00
CA GLU A 1077 -20.32 -15.12 -27.88
C GLU A 1077 -19.32 -14.23 -27.13
N LEU A 1078 -19.70 -13.69 -25.97
CA LEU A 1078 -18.78 -12.90 -25.15
C LEU A 1078 -17.55 -13.72 -24.75
N ALA A 1079 -17.71 -15.00 -24.38
CA ALA A 1079 -16.60 -15.89 -24.07
C ALA A 1079 -15.72 -16.20 -25.30
N HIS A 1080 -16.28 -16.18 -26.50
CA HIS A 1080 -15.53 -16.33 -27.75
C HIS A 1080 -14.66 -15.10 -28.02
N LEU A 1081 -15.25 -13.89 -28.01
CA LEU A 1081 -14.52 -12.62 -28.19
C LEU A 1081 -13.35 -12.50 -27.19
N GLN A 1082 -13.62 -12.79 -25.91
CA GLN A 1082 -12.61 -12.75 -24.84
C GLN A 1082 -11.46 -13.73 -25.04
N ARG A 1083 -11.76 -14.95 -25.49
CA ARG A 1083 -10.72 -15.94 -25.81
C ARG A 1083 -9.90 -15.48 -27.01
N ALA A 1084 -10.51 -14.89 -28.04
CA ALA A 1084 -9.78 -14.36 -29.18
C ALA A 1084 -8.80 -13.25 -28.78
N SER A 1085 -9.22 -12.24 -28.00
CA SER A 1085 -8.34 -11.15 -27.55
C SER A 1085 -7.19 -11.66 -26.68
N LEU A 1086 -7.48 -12.59 -25.76
CA LEU A 1086 -6.46 -13.18 -24.90
C LEU A 1086 -5.46 -14.04 -25.70
N ARG A 1087 -5.94 -14.83 -26.68
CA ARG A 1087 -5.06 -15.60 -27.58
C ARG A 1087 -4.17 -14.70 -28.42
N PHE A 1088 -4.71 -13.61 -28.95
CA PHE A 1088 -3.94 -12.64 -29.73
C PHE A 1088 -2.78 -12.07 -28.91
N ILE A 1089 -3.05 -11.55 -27.71
CA ILE A 1089 -2.01 -10.89 -26.91
C ILE A 1089 -0.96 -11.89 -26.39
N GLN A 1090 -1.38 -13.12 -26.04
CA GLN A 1090 -0.46 -14.20 -25.66
C GLN A 1090 0.46 -14.59 -26.82
N SER A 1091 -0.11 -14.71 -28.02
CA SER A 1091 0.63 -15.05 -29.24
C SER A 1091 1.62 -13.94 -29.60
N LEU A 1092 1.18 -12.68 -29.47
CA LEU A 1092 2.01 -11.49 -29.68
C LEU A 1092 3.18 -11.47 -28.69
N LYS A 1093 2.92 -11.65 -27.39
CA LYS A 1093 3.96 -11.76 -26.35
C LYS A 1093 4.97 -12.85 -26.69
N LEU A 1094 4.50 -14.04 -27.04
CA LEU A 1094 5.38 -15.17 -27.34
C LEU A 1094 6.26 -14.91 -28.57
N LYS A 1095 5.69 -14.38 -29.66
CA LYS A 1095 6.46 -14.05 -30.88
C LYS A 1095 7.50 -12.95 -30.62
N LEU A 1096 7.12 -11.88 -29.94
CA LEU A 1096 8.04 -10.78 -29.62
C LEU A 1096 9.13 -11.19 -28.62
N SER A 1097 8.83 -12.11 -27.70
CA SER A 1097 9.84 -12.68 -26.80
C SER A 1097 10.97 -13.39 -27.55
N GLY A 1098 10.70 -13.92 -28.75
CA GLY A 1098 11.71 -14.48 -29.65
C GLY A 1098 12.75 -13.45 -30.09
N GLY A 1099 12.34 -12.19 -30.29
CA GLY A 1099 13.26 -11.09 -30.60
C GLY A 1099 14.19 -10.76 -29.43
N LEU A 1100 13.66 -10.72 -28.20
CA LEU A 1100 14.50 -10.56 -26.99
C LEU A 1100 15.48 -11.71 -26.80
N LYS A 1101 15.03 -12.95 -27.02
CA LYS A 1101 15.91 -14.13 -26.99
C LYS A 1101 17.05 -14.03 -27.99
N ALA A 1102 16.88 -13.32 -29.11
CA ALA A 1102 17.96 -13.07 -30.06
C ALA A 1102 19.03 -12.13 -29.47
N PHE A 1103 18.63 -11.04 -28.80
CA PHE A 1103 19.55 -10.16 -28.07
C PHE A 1103 20.28 -10.92 -26.96
N GLU A 1104 19.53 -11.69 -26.18
CA GLU A 1104 20.04 -12.48 -25.05
C GLU A 1104 21.02 -13.58 -25.50
N LYS A 1105 20.73 -14.25 -26.63
CA LYS A 1105 21.56 -15.34 -27.15
C LYS A 1105 22.83 -14.85 -27.85
N TYR A 1106 22.73 -13.77 -28.64
CA TYR A 1106 23.80 -13.34 -29.54
C TYR A 1106 24.56 -12.11 -29.05
N GLU A 1107 24.03 -11.35 -28.09
CA GLU A 1107 24.65 -10.17 -27.48
C GLU A 1107 25.30 -9.23 -28.53
N GLN A 1108 26.62 -9.05 -28.50
CA GLN A 1108 27.36 -8.21 -29.46
C GLN A 1108 27.16 -8.60 -30.93
N ALA A 1109 26.84 -9.87 -31.21
CA ALA A 1109 26.65 -10.43 -32.55
C ALA A 1109 25.18 -10.44 -33.01
N VAL A 1110 24.27 -9.77 -32.28
CA VAL A 1110 22.83 -9.79 -32.60
C VAL A 1110 22.52 -9.23 -34.00
N MET A 1111 23.26 -8.24 -34.49
CA MET A 1111 23.07 -7.69 -35.85
C MET A 1111 23.40 -8.72 -36.94
N GLU A 1112 24.37 -9.59 -36.68
CA GLU A 1112 24.87 -10.55 -37.66
C GLU A 1112 24.07 -11.87 -37.60
N LYS A 1113 23.79 -12.35 -36.39
CA LYS A 1113 23.19 -13.68 -36.13
C LYS A 1113 21.74 -13.64 -35.68
N GLY A 1114 21.28 -12.51 -35.14
CA GLY A 1114 19.94 -12.32 -34.59
C GLY A 1114 18.96 -11.59 -35.50
N ARG A 1115 19.43 -10.98 -36.61
CA ARG A 1115 18.61 -10.17 -37.53
C ARG A 1115 17.32 -10.87 -37.98
N GLN A 1116 17.41 -12.14 -38.35
CA GLN A 1116 16.26 -12.89 -38.88
C GLN A 1116 15.19 -13.04 -37.80
N ALA A 1117 15.57 -13.42 -36.58
CA ALA A 1117 14.64 -13.56 -35.46
C ALA A 1117 13.99 -12.23 -35.07
N LEU A 1118 14.73 -11.11 -35.11
CA LEU A 1118 14.19 -9.78 -34.85
C LEU A 1118 13.16 -9.36 -35.90
N MET A 1119 13.47 -9.57 -37.18
CA MET A 1119 12.58 -9.24 -38.29
C MET A 1119 11.33 -10.14 -38.28
N GLU A 1120 11.49 -11.45 -38.13
CA GLU A 1120 10.38 -12.41 -38.05
C GLU A 1120 9.43 -12.12 -36.89
N ALA A 1121 9.95 -11.68 -35.74
CA ALA A 1121 9.13 -11.30 -34.60
C ALA A 1121 8.20 -10.12 -34.93
N LEU A 1122 8.71 -9.06 -35.57
CA LEU A 1122 7.91 -7.89 -35.95
C LEU A 1122 6.96 -8.15 -37.12
N LEU A 1123 7.43 -8.87 -38.15
CA LEU A 1123 6.62 -9.23 -39.33
C LEU A 1123 5.53 -10.26 -39.01
N SER A 1124 5.59 -10.92 -37.85
CA SER A 1124 4.49 -11.78 -37.40
C SER A 1124 3.27 -11.00 -36.90
N VAL A 1125 3.41 -9.71 -36.55
CA VAL A 1125 2.32 -8.92 -35.93
C VAL A 1125 1.11 -8.75 -36.86
N PRO A 1126 1.26 -8.36 -38.15
CA PRO A 1126 0.13 -8.28 -39.07
C PRO A 1126 -0.60 -9.62 -39.25
N VAL A 1127 0.14 -10.73 -39.33
CA VAL A 1127 -0.43 -12.09 -39.45
C VAL A 1127 -1.25 -12.47 -38.21
N LEU A 1128 -0.75 -12.13 -37.02
CA LEU A 1128 -1.50 -12.36 -35.78
C LEU A 1128 -2.76 -11.49 -35.70
N LEU A 1129 -2.68 -10.24 -36.19
CA LEU A 1129 -3.81 -9.31 -36.21
C LEU A 1129 -4.89 -9.76 -37.20
N GLU A 1130 -4.49 -10.25 -38.36
CA GLU A 1130 -5.41 -10.80 -39.36
C GLU A 1130 -6.17 -12.00 -38.79
N ARG A 1131 -5.44 -12.97 -38.21
CA ARG A 1131 -6.05 -14.12 -37.53
C ARG A 1131 -6.98 -13.71 -36.38
N TYR A 1132 -6.66 -12.65 -35.65
CA TYR A 1132 -7.52 -12.12 -34.60
C TYR A 1132 -8.85 -11.62 -35.18
N TYR A 1133 -8.81 -10.84 -36.27
CA TYR A 1133 -10.03 -10.39 -36.93
C TYR A 1133 -10.81 -11.53 -37.58
N GLU A 1134 -10.14 -12.52 -38.17
CA GLU A 1134 -10.77 -13.75 -38.68
C GLU A 1134 -11.54 -14.46 -37.56
N ASP A 1135 -10.88 -14.70 -36.42
CA ASP A 1135 -11.48 -15.30 -35.23
C ASP A 1135 -12.72 -14.48 -34.79
N LEU A 1136 -12.64 -13.16 -34.72
CA LEU A 1136 -13.79 -12.32 -34.31
C LEU A 1136 -14.94 -12.32 -35.33
N SER A 1137 -14.62 -12.44 -36.63
CA SER A 1137 -15.57 -12.29 -37.74
C SER A 1137 -16.43 -13.53 -38.04
N GLN A 1138 -16.25 -14.62 -37.30
CA GLN A 1138 -17.06 -15.84 -37.45
C GLN A 1138 -18.55 -15.53 -37.24
N GLU A 1139 -19.39 -16.00 -38.17
CA GLU A 1139 -20.81 -15.70 -38.24
C GLU A 1139 -21.55 -16.10 -36.96
N TRP A 1140 -22.47 -15.22 -36.56
CA TRP A 1140 -23.46 -15.46 -35.54
C TRP A 1140 -24.60 -16.22 -36.23
N GLU A 1141 -24.85 -17.49 -35.89
CA GLU A 1141 -26.09 -18.14 -36.32
C GLU A 1141 -27.28 -17.38 -35.70
N ASP A 1142 -28.14 -16.81 -36.54
CA ASP A 1142 -29.20 -15.85 -36.19
C ASP A 1142 -29.93 -16.20 -34.88
N LEU A 1143 -30.03 -15.20 -33.98
CA LEU A 1143 -30.79 -15.25 -32.71
C LEU A 1143 -32.30 -15.12 -32.94
#